data_AF-R7J9B1-F1
#
_entry.id   AF-R7J9B1-F1
#
_cell.length_a   1.000
_cell.length_b   1.000
_cell.length_c   1.000
_cell.angle_alpha   90.00
_cell.angle_beta   90.00
_cell.angle_gamma   90.00
#
_symmetry.space_group_name_H-M   'P 1'
#
loop_
_entity.id
_entity.type
_entity.pdbx_description
1 polymer ?
#
loop_
_entity_poly.entity_id
_entity_poly.type
_entity_poly.pdbx_seq_one_letter_code
_entity_poly.pdbx_strand_id
1 'polypeptide(L)'
;MTTNLIQNYIANKPAGGYQANQTVKKQAVVQQTPPKPMPHFDIQHELDNRTFIKPLKGKGRLIKGNIFNAPAIMVKDAIYDAKALKHAIHGEANDHELGKLNDVGLKLGGLAIAGYLFTRKQTPLTKGMEFVGLGSFLASMAIWPKITIQLPAYLIHGVNVQKQYEDSFGRKKPFYQDPQFIPWDLYTDEEIQKIGNRLGIDKNIPNRRDAIQEKMKKIAIQNNTLWMLTAGFATPVMSALICNQAEPYLAKYLNNIQNKKADKILAEFDKYAEKNKKHTFKNNLEKIIELYKDKPVDNELQKLLTNTFTDGMDLVTAESFKADLNSTLFDDTYLINDTTAKNISKKLKERFKNKHFDEEVMAKILPDDDTMLKLLKDNGFLNRNVEHSEFKKITDKVMLTIINNVNEYNKDMPADKQLDLTYIKKLVASNKKQNHPVRSVLDKIHGNVLDSTLQAKLRKVADIMDDFRAKNNALDEYALKKVGEAPETVAANYWNNTSKSLLDMLGITRKDINKVRFDRNLMGELVRDKIENIVSNKESYNTLMNKLAEKIAELDTLIKPSDISVPILKNTENLDDAQKLALKSNYEIKVDTVFNEFASALHDAGFHKTERAVVGINGSDNVGTLKNIQKAYVSDRLLGIKSSFLRLYNTIFYYRQIAGNANDLEALSKYTREEKEEIIEFGKQFTISGHSSDFANKFYMHRNPHPSPDRSPLKVENGKVINEYFGKTKGLVDIPNDKYFYQDVMRMLFETGLDEDTEAISDKHLIKEEFMNYRKLILEKIGGENNFAKPRHRIRPVSDAGSELKFLLTGIATDELFFKAGQQAYNTNKWLKLFGTIGAATLGVTVLAQFFFGKMKSNEQKGSQK
;
A
#
# COMPACT_ATOMS: atom_id res chain seq x y z
N MET A 1 -6.07 -16.02 11.49
CA MET A 1 -5.08 -17.03 11.91
C MET A 1 -4.26 -17.39 10.70
N THR A 2 -3.02 -16.96 10.63
CA THR A 2 -2.17 -17.14 9.44
C THR A 2 -0.91 -17.92 9.83
N THR A 3 -0.81 -19.08 9.18
CA THR A 3 0.07 -20.20 9.45
C THR A 3 1.51 -19.89 9.01
N ASN A 4 2.48 -20.25 9.86
CA ASN A 4 3.91 -20.00 9.65
C ASN A 4 4.45 -20.85 8.49
N LEU A 5 5.02 -20.19 7.47
CA LEU A 5 5.63 -20.78 6.27
C LEU A 5 6.84 -21.71 6.53
N ILE A 6 7.26 -21.87 7.79
CA ILE A 6 8.36 -22.76 8.20
C ILE A 6 7.88 -24.21 8.36
N GLN A 7 6.61 -24.46 8.68
CA GLN A 7 6.10 -25.84 8.87
C GLN A 7 5.95 -26.62 7.56
N ASN A 8 5.76 -25.94 6.41
CA ASN A 8 5.63 -26.62 5.12
C ASN A 8 6.95 -27.14 4.52
N TYR A 9 8.11 -26.67 5.01
CA TYR A 9 9.42 -27.18 4.54
C TYR A 9 9.87 -28.47 5.25
N ILE A 10 9.22 -28.83 6.37
CA ILE A 10 9.54 -30.04 7.13
C ILE A 10 8.61 -31.21 6.74
N ALA A 11 7.45 -30.94 6.13
CA ALA A 11 6.42 -31.95 5.87
C ALA A 11 6.50 -32.69 4.52
N ASN A 12 7.32 -32.24 3.56
CA ASN A 12 7.45 -32.90 2.24
C ASN A 12 8.84 -33.54 2.05
N LYS A 13 9.06 -34.70 2.69
CA LYS A 13 10.07 -35.66 2.24
C LYS A 13 9.45 -36.52 1.13
N PRO A 14 10.06 -36.65 -0.06
CA PRO A 14 9.71 -37.71 -0.98
C PRO A 14 10.16 -39.07 -0.40
N ALA A 15 9.22 -40.01 -0.30
CA ALA A 15 9.49 -41.40 -0.02
C ALA A 15 10.16 -42.04 -1.24
N GLY A 16 11.44 -42.42 -1.11
CA GLY A 16 12.19 -43.10 -2.17
C GLY A 16 13.68 -43.13 -1.84
N GLY A 17 14.16 -44.28 -1.37
CA GLY A 17 15.53 -44.49 -0.94
C GLY A 17 16.55 -44.49 -2.07
N TYR A 18 17.77 -44.03 -1.77
CA TYR A 18 18.96 -44.35 -2.55
C TYR A 18 19.89 -45.23 -1.71
N GLN A 19 20.24 -46.35 -2.32
CA GLN A 19 20.91 -47.52 -1.74
C GLN A 19 22.37 -47.23 -1.37
N ALA A 20 22.78 -47.75 -0.22
CA ALA A 20 24.16 -47.85 0.19
C ALA A 20 24.86 -48.99 -0.59
N ASN A 21 25.83 -48.66 -1.44
CA ASN A 21 26.79 -49.65 -1.92
C ASN A 21 27.84 -49.88 -0.84
N GLN A 22 27.62 -50.94 -0.07
CA GLN A 22 28.64 -51.59 0.75
C GLN A 22 29.55 -52.43 -0.15
N THR A 23 30.83 -52.11 -0.19
CA THR A 23 31.88 -53.11 -0.42
C THR A 23 32.80 -53.12 0.81
N VAL A 24 32.95 -54.33 1.33
CA VAL A 24 33.54 -54.72 2.61
C VAL A 24 35.04 -55.00 2.45
N LYS A 25 35.78 -54.95 3.59
CA LYS A 25 37.19 -55.38 3.86
C LYS A 25 38.25 -54.29 3.62
N LYS A 26 39.17 -53.96 4.54
CA LYS A 26 39.79 -54.67 5.69
C LYS A 26 40.27 -53.64 6.74
N GLN A 27 40.20 -53.99 8.01
CA GLN A 27 40.99 -53.35 9.07
C GLN A 27 42.48 -53.52 8.76
N ALA A 28 43.21 -52.42 8.56
CA ALA A 28 44.66 -52.44 8.53
C ALA A 28 45.17 -52.41 9.98
N VAL A 29 45.46 -53.59 10.51
CA VAL A 29 46.33 -53.79 11.66
C VAL A 29 47.69 -53.20 11.31
N VAL A 30 48.21 -52.31 12.16
CA VAL A 30 49.59 -51.80 12.07
C VAL A 30 50.53 -52.98 12.28
N GLN A 31 51.11 -53.50 11.20
CA GLN A 31 52.25 -54.43 11.27
C GLN A 31 53.46 -53.64 11.81
N GLN A 32 53.93 -54.00 13.00
CA GLN A 32 55.26 -53.61 13.46
C GLN A 32 56.29 -54.31 12.56
N THR A 33 56.89 -53.57 11.63
CA THR A 33 58.12 -54.01 10.96
C THR A 33 59.30 -53.87 11.93
N PRO A 34 60.20 -54.87 12.01
CA PRO A 34 61.41 -54.77 12.81
C PRO A 34 62.31 -53.65 12.30
N PRO A 35 63.09 -52.98 13.17
CA PRO A 35 63.93 -51.86 12.78
C PRO A 35 65.00 -52.32 11.78
N LYS A 36 65.11 -51.63 10.64
CA LYS A 36 66.30 -51.75 9.78
C LYS A 36 67.50 -51.22 10.55
N PRO A 37 68.66 -51.91 10.56
CA PRO A 37 69.86 -51.36 11.17
C PRO A 37 70.24 -50.06 10.44
N MET A 38 70.48 -48.99 11.20
CA MET A 38 70.96 -47.72 10.65
C MET A 38 72.33 -47.95 10.01
N PRO A 39 72.60 -47.47 8.77
CA PRO A 39 73.96 -47.31 8.31
C PRO A 39 74.67 -46.31 9.22
N HIS A 40 75.92 -46.58 9.58
CA HIS A 40 76.73 -45.74 10.45
C HIS A 40 77.00 -44.40 9.75
N PHE A 41 76.11 -43.43 9.94
CA PHE A 41 76.23 -42.07 9.41
C PHE A 41 76.87 -41.21 10.50
N ASP A 42 78.14 -40.85 10.31
CA ASP A 42 78.85 -39.97 11.23
C ASP A 42 78.39 -38.51 10.99
N ILE A 43 77.53 -38.04 11.89
CA ILE A 43 76.91 -36.71 11.86
C ILE A 43 77.97 -35.61 11.99
N GLN A 44 79.12 -35.88 12.63
CA GLN A 44 80.21 -34.91 12.73
C GLN A 44 80.85 -34.64 11.35
N HIS A 45 81.04 -35.68 10.52
CA HIS A 45 81.64 -35.53 9.19
C HIS A 45 80.77 -34.73 8.20
N GLU A 46 79.44 -34.77 8.33
CA GLU A 46 78.51 -34.00 7.46
C GLU A 46 78.23 -32.57 7.94
N LEU A 47 78.38 -32.29 9.24
CA LEU A 47 78.25 -30.95 9.81
C LEU A 47 79.45 -30.05 9.48
N ASP A 48 80.65 -30.63 9.34
CA ASP A 48 81.87 -29.88 9.02
C ASP A 48 81.93 -29.37 7.57
N ASN A 49 81.04 -29.86 6.68
CA ASN A 49 81.06 -29.57 5.24
C ASN A 49 79.92 -28.68 4.71
N ARG A 50 79.13 -28.01 5.56
CA ARG A 50 78.07 -27.09 5.09
C ARG A 50 78.29 -25.63 5.51
N THR A 51 78.76 -24.83 4.56
CA THR A 51 78.67 -23.36 4.62
C THR A 51 77.20 -22.92 4.55
N PHE A 52 76.69 -22.32 5.63
CA PHE A 52 75.32 -21.80 5.70
C PHE A 52 75.15 -20.57 4.79
N ILE A 53 74.60 -20.76 3.59
CA ILE A 53 74.02 -19.66 2.80
C ILE A 53 72.68 -19.27 3.46
N LYS A 54 72.58 -18.04 3.99
CA LYS A 54 71.32 -17.52 4.54
C LYS A 54 70.27 -17.35 3.42
N PRO A 55 69.00 -17.75 3.63
CA PRO A 55 67.94 -17.54 2.65
C PRO A 55 67.67 -16.03 2.42
N LEU A 56 67.32 -15.67 1.19
CA LEU A 56 67.03 -14.29 0.78
C LEU A 56 65.84 -13.71 1.56
N LYS A 57 65.93 -12.43 1.96
CA LYS A 57 64.85 -11.71 2.67
C LYS A 57 63.58 -11.64 1.80
N GLY A 58 62.44 -12.05 2.36
CA GLY A 58 61.13 -11.94 1.69
C GLY A 58 60.78 -10.49 1.33
N LYS A 59 60.24 -10.26 0.12
CA LYS A 59 59.92 -8.93 -0.44
C LYS A 59 58.55 -8.37 -0.01
N GLY A 60 57.80 -9.05 0.85
CA GLY A 60 56.47 -8.61 1.30
C GLY A 60 56.53 -7.60 2.44
N ARG A 61 55.39 -6.95 2.75
CA ARG A 61 55.28 -6.04 3.93
C ARG A 61 53.95 -6.17 4.66
N LEU A 62 53.98 -6.00 5.98
CA LEU A 62 52.78 -5.93 6.80
C LEU A 62 52.06 -4.58 6.63
N ILE A 63 50.74 -4.62 6.46
CA ILE A 63 49.94 -3.39 6.31
C ILE A 63 49.72 -2.77 7.70
N LYS A 64 50.10 -1.50 7.86
CA LYS A 64 49.82 -0.71 9.08
C LYS A 64 48.37 -0.24 9.02
N GLY A 65 47.56 -0.64 10.00
CA GLY A 65 46.16 -0.23 10.12
C GLY A 65 45.90 0.35 11.52
N ASN A 66 45.06 1.38 11.60
CA ASN A 66 44.71 2.02 12.86
C ASN A 66 43.39 1.42 13.41
N ILE A 67 43.49 0.61 14.46
CA ILE A 67 42.40 -0.17 15.07
C ILE A 67 41.53 0.71 15.99
N PHE A 68 41.98 1.90 16.38
CA PHE A 68 41.32 2.73 17.41
C PHE A 68 40.40 3.84 16.87
N ASN A 69 40.53 4.20 15.59
CA ASN A 69 39.61 5.14 14.93
C ASN A 69 38.32 4.45 14.45
N ALA A 70 38.09 3.22 14.91
CA ALA A 70 37.15 2.28 14.34
C ALA A 70 35.70 2.83 14.35
N PRO A 71 35.13 3.38 15.43
CA PRO A 71 33.75 3.92 15.42
C PRO A 71 33.51 5.08 14.44
N ALA A 72 34.48 5.99 14.31
CA ALA A 72 34.39 7.15 13.42
C ALA A 72 34.72 6.80 11.95
N ILE A 73 35.60 5.82 11.73
CA ILE A 73 35.87 5.22 10.41
C ILE A 73 34.73 4.26 10.01
N MET A 74 34.00 3.66 10.96
CA MET A 74 32.87 2.72 10.74
C MET A 74 31.67 3.37 10.08
N VAL A 75 31.31 4.60 10.47
CA VAL A 75 30.23 5.34 9.83
C VAL A 75 30.64 5.78 8.42
N LYS A 76 31.90 6.19 8.24
CA LYS A 76 32.45 6.58 6.93
C LYS A 76 32.61 5.39 5.97
N ASP A 77 33.05 4.22 6.45
CA ASP A 77 33.20 2.99 5.67
C ASP A 77 31.84 2.39 5.29
N ALA A 78 30.84 2.40 6.19
CA ALA A 78 29.48 1.95 5.85
C ALA A 78 28.82 2.85 4.78
N ILE A 79 29.04 4.17 4.86
CA ILE A 79 28.62 5.12 3.81
C ILE A 79 29.40 4.87 2.51
N TYR A 80 30.70 4.56 2.60
CA TYR A 80 31.54 4.24 1.45
C TYR A 80 31.11 2.92 0.76
N ASP A 81 30.78 1.88 1.52
CA ASP A 81 30.32 0.59 1.00
C ASP A 81 28.90 0.69 0.41
N ALA A 82 28.02 1.50 1.00
CA ALA A 82 26.72 1.86 0.40
C ALA A 82 26.89 2.65 -0.90
N LYS A 83 27.91 3.52 -0.98
CA LYS A 83 28.27 4.29 -2.18
C LYS A 83 28.89 3.38 -3.26
N ALA A 84 29.74 2.43 -2.88
CA ALA A 84 30.30 1.43 -3.78
C ALA A 84 29.23 0.48 -4.32
N LEU A 85 28.23 0.10 -3.51
CA LEU A 85 27.04 -0.63 -3.98
C LEU A 85 26.24 0.20 -4.99
N LYS A 86 26.07 1.51 -4.75
CA LYS A 86 25.44 2.42 -5.71
C LYS A 86 26.22 2.48 -7.03
N HIS A 87 27.54 2.65 -7.00
CA HIS A 87 28.38 2.69 -8.21
C HIS A 87 28.38 1.35 -8.95
N ALA A 88 28.39 0.21 -8.23
CA ALA A 88 28.30 -1.12 -8.83
C ALA A 88 26.95 -1.35 -9.56
N ILE A 89 25.84 -0.83 -9.01
CA ILE A 89 24.52 -0.90 -9.64
C ILE A 89 24.45 -0.02 -10.91
N HIS A 90 25.23 1.06 -10.97
CA HIS A 90 25.26 1.99 -12.12
C HIS A 90 26.38 1.66 -13.13
N GLY A 91 27.21 0.64 -12.86
CA GLY A 91 28.35 0.28 -13.72
C GLY A 91 29.54 1.27 -13.61
N GLU A 92 29.57 2.10 -12.59
CA GLU A 92 30.55 3.20 -12.39
C GLU A 92 31.64 2.85 -11.36
N ALA A 93 31.76 1.58 -10.95
CA ALA A 93 32.72 1.16 -9.93
C ALA A 93 34.15 1.13 -10.48
N ASN A 94 35.10 1.72 -9.75
CA ASN A 94 36.51 1.76 -10.17
C ASN A 94 37.22 0.40 -9.99
N ASP A 95 38.30 0.16 -10.73
CA ASP A 95 39.10 -1.08 -10.69
C ASP A 95 39.60 -1.48 -9.29
N HIS A 96 39.80 -0.51 -8.40
CA HIS A 96 40.15 -0.76 -7.00
C HIS A 96 38.96 -1.28 -6.15
N GLU A 97 37.73 -0.86 -6.49
CA GLU A 97 36.47 -1.31 -5.89
C GLU A 97 36.06 -2.69 -6.41
N LEU A 98 36.43 -2.99 -7.66
CA LEU A 98 36.39 -4.31 -8.25
C LEU A 98 37.43 -5.23 -7.56
N GLY A 99 38.74 -4.95 -7.58
CA GLY A 99 39.82 -5.87 -7.12
C GLY A 99 39.73 -6.57 -5.74
N LYS A 100 38.77 -6.24 -4.87
CA LYS A 100 38.34 -7.09 -3.72
C LYS A 100 37.42 -8.27 -4.13
N LEU A 101 37.27 -8.56 -5.43
CA LEU A 101 36.44 -9.56 -6.11
C LEU A 101 36.75 -11.06 -5.79
N ASN A 102 36.85 -11.47 -4.52
CA ASN A 102 36.33 -12.79 -4.09
C ASN A 102 34.86 -12.65 -3.61
N ASP A 103 34.41 -11.41 -3.46
CA ASP A 103 33.10 -10.94 -2.98
C ASP A 103 32.05 -10.78 -4.11
N VAL A 104 32.42 -11.14 -5.36
CA VAL A 104 31.58 -10.95 -6.56
C VAL A 104 30.33 -11.82 -6.49
N GLY A 105 30.48 -13.10 -6.13
CA GLY A 105 29.38 -14.04 -6.09
C GLY A 105 28.35 -13.69 -5.03
N LEU A 106 28.79 -13.22 -3.84
CA LEU A 106 27.89 -12.79 -2.77
C LEU A 106 27.18 -11.49 -3.11
N LYS A 107 27.88 -10.50 -3.69
CA LYS A 107 27.29 -9.22 -4.09
C LYS A 107 26.38 -9.36 -5.31
N LEU A 108 26.81 -10.06 -6.36
CA LEU A 108 25.99 -10.32 -7.54
C LEU A 108 24.82 -11.26 -7.22
N GLY A 109 25.04 -12.33 -6.46
CA GLY A 109 23.98 -13.21 -6.00
C GLY A 109 22.99 -12.50 -5.08
N GLY A 110 23.49 -11.65 -4.17
CA GLY A 110 22.67 -10.80 -3.32
C GLY A 110 21.87 -9.75 -4.11
N LEU A 111 22.47 -9.12 -5.13
CA LEU A 111 21.79 -8.21 -6.05
C LEU A 111 20.73 -8.94 -6.89
N ALA A 112 20.99 -10.18 -7.30
CA ALA A 112 20.01 -11.01 -8.01
C ALA A 112 18.82 -11.36 -7.11
N ILE A 113 19.06 -11.71 -5.84
CA ILE A 113 18.01 -11.96 -4.84
C ILE A 113 17.21 -10.68 -4.56
N ALA A 114 17.89 -9.56 -4.32
CA ALA A 114 17.24 -8.27 -4.10
C ALA A 114 16.43 -7.83 -5.32
N GLY A 115 16.96 -8.03 -6.53
CA GLY A 115 16.26 -7.79 -7.79
C GLY A 115 15.03 -8.69 -7.97
N TYR A 116 15.14 -9.98 -7.62
CA TYR A 116 14.01 -10.91 -7.62
C TYR A 116 12.94 -10.54 -6.58
N LEU A 117 13.33 -10.16 -5.37
CA LEU A 117 12.39 -9.70 -4.34
C LEU A 117 11.74 -8.37 -4.73
N PHE A 118 12.51 -7.46 -5.34
CA PHE A 118 12.03 -6.20 -5.88
C PHE A 118 10.88 -6.37 -6.89
N THR A 119 10.92 -7.39 -7.76
CA THR A 119 9.83 -7.63 -8.72
C THR A 119 8.56 -8.15 -8.05
N ARG A 120 8.65 -8.77 -6.87
CA ARG A 120 7.52 -9.34 -6.12
C ARG A 120 6.84 -8.36 -5.18
N LYS A 121 7.49 -7.25 -4.82
CA LYS A 121 6.91 -6.23 -3.94
C LYS A 121 6.06 -5.24 -4.73
N GLN A 122 5.00 -4.74 -4.09
CA GLN A 122 4.08 -3.79 -4.73
C GLN A 122 4.50 -2.34 -4.49
N THR A 123 4.89 -1.97 -3.27
CA THR A 123 5.19 -0.57 -2.92
C THR A 123 6.67 -0.21 -3.16
N PRO A 124 6.98 1.00 -3.66
CA PRO A 124 8.35 1.47 -3.85
C PRO A 124 9.20 1.50 -2.57
N LEU A 125 8.60 1.77 -1.39
CA LEU A 125 9.32 1.71 -0.13
C LEU A 125 9.81 0.29 0.15
N THR A 126 8.93 -0.71 0.07
CA THR A 126 9.31 -2.11 0.32
C THR A 126 10.33 -2.60 -0.72
N LYS A 127 10.18 -2.19 -1.98
CA LYS A 127 11.16 -2.39 -3.04
C LYS A 127 12.54 -1.83 -2.72
N GLY A 128 12.61 -0.57 -2.25
CA GLY A 128 13.88 0.06 -1.85
C GLY A 128 14.50 -0.62 -0.63
N MET A 129 13.66 -1.10 0.29
CA MET A 129 14.12 -1.81 1.49
C MET A 129 14.81 -3.14 1.19
N GLU A 130 14.54 -3.79 0.05
CA GLU A 130 15.30 -4.99 -0.34
C GLU A 130 16.77 -4.68 -0.62
N PHE A 131 17.05 -3.53 -1.28
CA PHE A 131 18.43 -3.07 -1.53
C PHE A 131 19.09 -2.52 -0.26
N VAL A 132 18.34 -1.80 0.59
CA VAL A 132 18.83 -1.39 1.91
C VAL A 132 19.13 -2.61 2.78
N GLY A 133 18.30 -3.66 2.72
CA GLY A 133 18.52 -4.93 3.40
C GLY A 133 19.81 -5.60 2.96
N LEU A 134 20.05 -5.70 1.65
CA LEU A 134 21.30 -6.23 1.10
C LEU A 134 22.51 -5.40 1.53
N GLY A 135 22.44 -4.07 1.40
CA GLY A 135 23.51 -3.17 1.83
C GLY A 135 23.79 -3.27 3.33
N SER A 136 22.73 -3.37 4.14
CA SER A 136 22.82 -3.55 5.60
C SER A 136 23.44 -4.89 5.98
N PHE A 137 23.17 -5.94 5.21
CA PHE A 137 23.79 -7.26 5.38
C PHE A 137 25.29 -7.22 5.12
N LEU A 138 25.72 -6.64 3.99
CA LEU A 138 27.15 -6.50 3.67
C LEU A 138 27.86 -5.60 4.67
N ALA A 139 27.25 -4.48 5.06
CA ALA A 139 27.78 -3.59 6.09
C ALA A 139 27.93 -4.34 7.43
N SER A 140 26.93 -5.13 7.83
CA SER A 140 26.99 -5.94 9.05
C SER A 140 28.11 -6.98 8.99
N MET A 141 28.31 -7.65 7.85
CA MET A 141 29.40 -8.60 7.66
C MET A 141 30.78 -7.95 7.71
N ALA A 142 30.91 -6.71 7.25
CA ALA A 142 32.17 -5.96 7.31
C ALA A 142 32.46 -5.40 8.71
N ILE A 143 31.41 -4.97 9.42
CA ILE A 143 31.52 -4.34 10.74
C ILE A 143 31.78 -5.40 11.81
N TRP A 144 30.97 -6.46 11.87
CA TRP A 144 30.97 -7.45 12.96
C TRP A 144 32.36 -8.02 13.32
N PRO A 145 33.17 -8.55 12.39
CA PRO A 145 34.51 -9.04 12.70
C PRO A 145 35.46 -7.96 13.25
N LYS A 146 35.34 -6.71 12.81
CA LYS A 146 36.22 -5.63 13.30
C LYS A 146 35.94 -5.29 14.77
N ILE A 147 34.67 -5.13 15.14
CA ILE A 147 34.26 -4.76 16.51
C ILE A 147 34.34 -5.92 17.50
N THR A 148 34.02 -7.15 17.09
CA THR A 148 33.81 -8.25 18.03
C THR A 148 34.97 -9.25 18.08
N ILE A 149 35.82 -9.24 17.05
CA ILE A 149 36.93 -10.18 16.91
C ILE A 149 38.26 -9.42 16.95
N GLN A 150 38.48 -8.49 16.02
CA GLN A 150 39.77 -7.81 15.86
C GLN A 150 40.13 -6.87 17.02
N LEU A 151 39.22 -5.96 17.38
CA LEU A 151 39.47 -4.98 18.44
C LEU A 151 39.67 -5.65 19.81
N PRO A 152 38.80 -6.57 20.28
CA PRO A 152 38.98 -7.19 21.59
C PRO A 152 40.21 -8.10 21.63
N ALA A 153 40.56 -8.79 20.52
CA ALA A 153 41.74 -9.65 20.50
C ALA A 153 43.03 -8.83 20.58
N TYR A 154 43.04 -7.64 19.97
CA TYR A 154 44.15 -6.70 20.09
C TYR A 154 44.27 -6.14 21.52
N LEU A 155 43.15 -5.82 22.17
CA LEU A 155 43.13 -5.29 23.54
C LEU A 155 43.55 -6.33 24.59
N ILE A 156 43.04 -7.56 24.48
CA ILE A 156 43.28 -8.64 25.46
C ILE A 156 44.64 -9.30 25.24
N HIS A 157 44.96 -9.65 23.99
CA HIS A 157 46.12 -10.48 23.65
C HIS A 157 47.27 -9.70 23.00
N GLY A 158 47.06 -8.45 22.60
CA GLY A 158 48.05 -7.67 21.84
C GLY A 158 48.23 -8.11 20.38
N VAL A 159 47.40 -9.06 19.91
CA VAL A 159 47.49 -9.66 18.57
C VAL A 159 46.40 -9.12 17.66
N ASN A 160 46.79 -8.57 16.51
CA ASN A 160 45.83 -8.25 15.44
C ASN A 160 45.53 -9.51 14.63
N VAL A 161 44.44 -10.21 14.98
CA VAL A 161 44.03 -11.48 14.36
C VAL A 161 43.53 -11.36 12.92
N GLN A 162 43.28 -10.14 12.44
CA GLN A 162 42.91 -9.85 11.04
C GLN A 162 43.99 -9.02 10.32
N LYS A 163 45.25 -9.17 10.72
CA LYS A 163 46.37 -8.52 10.04
C LYS A 163 46.41 -8.93 8.57
N GLN A 164 46.77 -8.00 7.69
CA GLN A 164 46.99 -8.26 6.27
C GLN A 164 48.45 -8.00 5.90
N TYR A 165 48.95 -8.73 4.92
CA TYR A 165 50.26 -8.52 4.32
C TYR A 165 50.12 -8.33 2.81
N GLU A 166 51.05 -7.58 2.23
CA GLU A 166 51.22 -7.42 0.80
C GLU A 166 52.29 -8.41 0.34
N ASP A 167 51.94 -9.28 -0.61
CA ASP A 167 52.89 -10.25 -1.19
C ASP A 167 53.83 -9.59 -2.21
N SER A 168 54.79 -10.36 -2.74
CA SER A 168 55.78 -9.87 -3.70
C SER A 168 55.19 -9.40 -5.04
N PHE A 169 53.90 -9.64 -5.29
CA PHE A 169 53.16 -9.20 -6.47
C PHE A 169 52.20 -8.03 -6.16
N GLY A 170 52.30 -7.42 -4.98
CA GLY A 170 51.45 -6.30 -4.57
C GLY A 170 50.04 -6.69 -4.12
N ARG A 171 49.74 -7.99 -3.96
CA ARG A 171 48.40 -8.47 -3.58
C ARG A 171 48.26 -8.47 -2.06
N LYS A 172 47.15 -7.94 -1.55
CA LYS A 172 46.85 -7.90 -0.11
C LYS A 172 46.16 -9.19 0.32
N LYS A 173 46.73 -9.92 1.27
CA LYS A 173 46.20 -11.19 1.80
C LYS A 173 46.09 -11.13 3.33
N PRO A 174 45.06 -11.77 3.94
CA PRO A 174 45.01 -11.93 5.38
C PRO A 174 46.14 -12.86 5.86
N PHE A 175 46.82 -12.44 6.92
CA PHE A 175 48.02 -13.09 7.45
C PHE A 175 47.75 -14.49 8.03
N TYR A 176 46.55 -14.71 8.59
CA TYR A 176 46.16 -15.97 9.23
C TYR A 176 45.12 -16.77 8.43
N GLN A 177 44.93 -16.47 7.14
CA GLN A 177 43.93 -17.15 6.32
C GLN A 177 44.31 -18.61 6.04
N ASP A 178 45.60 -18.87 5.80
CA ASP A 178 46.11 -20.20 5.51
C ASP A 178 46.91 -20.75 6.71
N PRO A 179 46.42 -21.80 7.39
CA PRO A 179 47.14 -22.43 8.49
C PRO A 179 48.43 -23.14 8.07
N GLN A 180 48.59 -23.48 6.78
CA GLN A 180 49.74 -24.24 6.25
C GLN A 180 50.89 -23.31 5.85
N PHE A 181 50.60 -22.06 5.45
CA PHE A 181 51.61 -21.08 5.08
C PHE A 181 51.35 -19.71 5.73
N ILE A 182 52.08 -19.41 6.80
CA ILE A 182 52.04 -18.12 7.50
C ILE A 182 53.40 -17.42 7.31
N PRO A 183 53.46 -16.23 6.69
CA PRO A 183 54.72 -15.56 6.36
C PRO A 183 55.30 -14.82 7.59
N TRP A 184 55.76 -15.59 8.59
CA TRP A 184 56.32 -15.08 9.84
C TRP A 184 57.54 -14.18 9.66
N ASP A 185 58.27 -14.33 8.55
CA ASP A 185 59.43 -13.52 8.17
C ASP A 185 59.11 -12.03 7.96
N LEU A 186 57.82 -11.67 7.87
CA LEU A 186 57.36 -10.29 7.72
C LEU A 186 57.26 -9.52 9.04
N TYR A 187 57.30 -10.20 10.18
CA TYR A 187 57.36 -9.58 11.50
C TYR A 187 58.81 -9.42 11.95
N THR A 188 59.17 -8.29 12.55
CA THR A 188 60.49 -8.13 13.16
C THR A 188 60.57 -8.86 14.50
N ASP A 189 61.77 -9.26 14.90
CA ASP A 189 62.00 -9.96 16.17
C ASP A 189 61.55 -9.12 17.38
N GLU A 190 61.74 -7.80 17.30
CA GLU A 190 61.25 -6.84 18.30
C GLU A 190 59.72 -6.83 18.41
N GLU A 191 59.00 -6.87 17.27
CA GLU A 191 57.54 -6.93 17.24
C GLU A 191 57.01 -8.25 17.83
N ILE A 192 57.63 -9.38 17.47
CA ILE A 192 57.27 -10.70 18.01
C ILE A 192 57.53 -10.76 19.52
N GLN A 193 58.67 -10.26 19.99
CA GLN A 193 58.98 -10.25 21.42
C GLN A 193 58.04 -9.32 22.22
N LYS A 194 57.66 -8.17 21.65
CA LYS A 194 56.68 -7.26 22.25
C LYS A 194 55.30 -7.92 22.40
N ILE A 195 54.88 -8.68 21.40
CA ILE A 195 53.65 -9.47 21.45
C ILE A 195 53.79 -10.62 22.47
N GLY A 196 54.93 -11.32 22.49
CA GLY A 196 55.22 -12.38 23.47
C GLY A 196 55.18 -11.92 24.92
N ASN A 197 55.66 -10.70 25.20
CA ASN A 197 55.57 -10.07 26.52
C ASN A 197 54.10 -9.78 26.91
N ARG A 198 53.26 -9.33 25.96
CA ARG A 198 51.82 -9.13 26.21
C ARG A 198 51.04 -10.42 26.37
N LEU A 199 51.46 -11.49 25.70
CA LEU A 199 50.87 -12.83 25.82
C LEU A 199 51.29 -13.57 27.10
N GLY A 200 52.14 -12.98 27.95
CA GLY A 200 52.62 -13.58 29.20
C GLY A 200 53.49 -14.82 28.99
N ILE A 201 54.21 -14.92 27.87
CA ILE A 201 55.13 -16.04 27.60
C ILE A 201 56.47 -15.76 28.30
N ASP A 202 56.89 -16.69 29.16
CA ASP A 202 58.15 -16.63 29.90
C ASP A 202 59.34 -16.33 28.97
N LYS A 203 60.25 -15.49 29.43
CA LYS A 203 61.47 -15.12 28.70
C LYS A 203 62.48 -16.26 28.63
N ASN A 204 62.37 -17.24 29.52
CA ASN A 204 63.38 -18.27 29.74
C ASN A 204 63.09 -19.61 29.03
N ILE A 205 62.03 -19.71 28.22
CA ILE A 205 61.73 -20.96 27.51
C ILE A 205 62.66 -21.15 26.29
N PRO A 206 63.13 -22.39 26.04
CA PRO A 206 63.82 -22.73 24.79
C PRO A 206 62.84 -22.55 23.61
N ASN A 207 63.33 -21.98 22.49
CA ASN A 207 62.54 -21.68 21.29
C ASN A 207 61.34 -20.75 21.54
N ARG A 208 61.54 -19.70 22.35
CA ARG A 208 60.52 -18.69 22.69
C ARG A 208 59.79 -18.10 21.49
N ARG A 209 60.48 -17.87 20.37
CA ARG A 209 59.90 -17.32 19.14
C ARG A 209 58.80 -18.23 18.58
N ASP A 210 59.07 -19.53 18.49
CA ASP A 210 58.15 -20.53 17.95
C ASP A 210 56.91 -20.66 18.85
N ALA A 211 57.12 -20.64 20.17
CA ALA A 211 56.02 -20.64 21.15
C ALA A 211 55.12 -19.39 21.03
N ILE A 212 55.69 -18.20 20.76
CA ILE A 212 54.93 -16.98 20.51
C ILE A 212 54.11 -17.11 19.21
N GLN A 213 54.73 -17.58 18.13
CA GLN A 213 54.08 -17.76 16.83
C GLN A 213 52.95 -18.78 16.89
N GLU A 214 53.15 -19.91 17.57
CA GLU A 214 52.13 -20.94 17.76
C GLU A 214 50.94 -20.42 18.58
N LYS A 215 51.19 -19.66 19.66
CA LYS A 215 50.15 -19.03 20.47
C LYS A 215 49.37 -17.98 19.67
N MET A 216 50.04 -17.16 18.87
CA MET A 216 49.42 -16.19 17.95
C MET A 216 48.53 -16.90 16.91
N LYS A 217 49.03 -17.97 16.28
CA LYS A 217 48.27 -18.81 15.34
C LYS A 217 47.03 -19.41 15.99
N LYS A 218 47.17 -19.96 17.20
CA LYS A 218 46.05 -20.53 17.96
C LYS A 218 44.97 -19.50 18.27
N ILE A 219 45.36 -18.31 18.75
CA ILE A 219 44.44 -17.20 19.03
C ILE A 219 43.74 -16.75 17.75
N ALA A 220 44.43 -16.67 16.62
CA ALA A 220 43.82 -16.30 15.34
C ALA A 220 42.81 -17.34 14.84
N ILE A 221 43.12 -18.65 14.94
CA ILE A 221 42.21 -19.74 14.56
C ILE A 221 40.96 -19.76 15.45
N GLN A 222 41.13 -19.62 16.77
CA GLN A 222 40.02 -19.56 17.72
C GLN A 222 39.13 -18.34 17.45
N ASN A 223 39.72 -17.19 17.11
CA ASN A 223 38.98 -15.99 16.74
C ASN A 223 38.24 -16.12 15.39
N ASN A 224 38.84 -16.76 14.38
CA ASN A 224 38.15 -17.05 13.11
C ASN A 224 36.97 -18.02 13.30
N THR A 225 37.14 -19.01 14.19
CA THR A 225 36.06 -19.94 14.55
C THR A 225 34.92 -19.21 15.28
N LEU A 226 35.27 -18.35 16.24
CA LEU A 226 34.30 -17.52 16.97
C LEU A 226 33.57 -16.55 16.05
N TRP A 227 34.27 -15.97 15.07
CA TRP A 227 33.65 -15.14 14.05
C TRP A 227 32.59 -15.91 13.27
N MET A 228 32.89 -17.12 12.79
CA MET A 228 31.92 -17.95 12.07
C MET A 228 30.71 -18.31 12.92
N LEU A 229 30.91 -18.63 14.21
CA LEU A 229 29.83 -18.98 15.14
C LEU A 229 28.92 -17.79 15.47
N THR A 230 29.46 -16.57 15.47
CA THR A 230 28.73 -15.37 15.88
C THR A 230 28.13 -14.61 14.71
N ALA A 231 28.75 -14.69 13.52
CA ALA A 231 28.30 -14.00 12.32
C ALA A 231 26.88 -14.40 11.89
N GLY A 232 26.49 -15.68 12.05
CA GLY A 232 25.16 -16.17 11.67
C GLY A 232 24.00 -15.53 12.46
N PHE A 233 24.24 -15.15 13.72
CA PHE A 233 23.23 -14.49 14.56
C PHE A 233 23.37 -12.97 14.53
N ALA A 234 24.60 -12.47 14.55
CA ALA A 234 24.85 -11.05 14.66
C ALA A 234 24.61 -10.27 13.37
N THR A 235 24.90 -10.87 12.21
CA THR A 235 24.72 -10.20 10.91
C THR A 235 23.26 -9.87 10.65
N PRO A 236 22.29 -10.80 10.82
CA PRO A 236 20.86 -10.46 10.66
C PRO A 236 20.36 -9.43 11.67
N VAL A 237 20.81 -9.52 12.93
CA VAL A 237 20.41 -8.59 14.01
C VAL A 237 20.90 -7.17 13.72
N MET A 238 22.18 -7.00 13.36
CA MET A 238 22.75 -5.71 13.00
C MET A 238 22.13 -5.17 11.70
N SER A 239 21.84 -6.03 10.73
CA SER A 239 21.16 -5.65 9.48
C SER A 239 19.77 -5.09 9.76
N ALA A 240 19.00 -5.73 10.64
CA ALA A 240 17.66 -5.27 11.02
C ALA A 240 17.70 -3.91 11.72
N LEU A 241 18.69 -3.67 12.60
CA LEU A 241 18.88 -2.38 13.26
C LEU A 241 19.24 -1.28 12.24
N ILE A 242 20.15 -1.56 11.29
CA ILE A 242 20.50 -0.62 10.23
C ILE A 242 19.29 -0.32 9.34
N CYS A 243 18.53 -1.34 8.94
CA CYS A 243 17.31 -1.19 8.13
C CYS A 243 16.28 -0.29 8.83
N ASN A 244 16.00 -0.53 10.10
CA ASN A 244 15.05 0.28 10.89
C ASN A 244 15.52 1.74 11.03
N GLN A 245 16.83 1.98 11.12
CA GLN A 245 17.39 3.34 11.17
C GLN A 245 17.39 4.02 9.79
N ALA A 246 17.53 3.26 8.71
CA ALA A 246 17.58 3.77 7.34
C ALA A 246 16.18 4.05 6.75
N GLU A 247 15.15 3.31 7.19
CA GLU A 247 13.77 3.41 6.69
C GLU A 247 13.23 4.86 6.66
N PRO A 248 13.36 5.69 7.72
CA PRO A 248 12.85 7.07 7.67
C PRO A 248 13.53 7.94 6.60
N TYR A 249 14.83 7.73 6.37
CA TYR A 249 15.59 8.48 5.36
C TYR A 249 15.23 8.04 3.95
N LEU A 250 15.05 6.72 3.74
CA LEU A 250 14.59 6.17 2.47
C LEU A 250 13.18 6.67 2.15
N ALA A 251 12.26 6.64 3.12
CA ALA A 251 10.90 7.15 2.95
C ALA A 251 10.89 8.63 2.54
N LYS A 252 11.69 9.48 3.20
CA LYS A 252 11.83 10.90 2.85
C LYS A 252 12.41 11.11 1.44
N TYR A 253 13.43 10.33 1.07
CA TYR A 253 14.03 10.39 -0.26
C TYR A 253 13.04 9.97 -1.37
N LEU A 254 12.32 8.87 -1.16
CA LEU A 254 11.31 8.38 -2.08
C LEU A 254 10.16 9.38 -2.23
N ASN A 255 9.69 9.97 -1.12
CA ASN A 255 8.66 11.02 -1.14
C ASN A 255 9.08 12.18 -2.05
N ASN A 256 10.29 12.71 -1.89
CA ASN A 256 10.79 13.79 -2.74
C ASN A 256 10.84 13.42 -4.23
N ILE A 257 11.19 12.18 -4.56
CA ILE A 257 11.17 11.70 -5.94
C ILE A 257 9.74 11.60 -6.45
N GLN A 258 8.83 11.03 -5.66
CA GLN A 258 7.44 10.85 -6.07
C GLN A 258 6.73 12.17 -6.24
N ASN A 259 6.98 13.13 -5.35
CA ASN A 259 6.43 14.47 -5.44
C ASN A 259 6.89 15.17 -6.74
N LYS A 260 8.20 15.15 -7.03
CA LYS A 260 8.74 15.68 -8.30
C LYS A 260 8.18 14.98 -9.53
N LYS A 261 7.97 13.66 -9.47
CA LYS A 261 7.34 12.90 -10.55
C LYS A 261 5.89 13.33 -10.76
N ALA A 262 5.12 13.50 -9.68
CA ALA A 262 3.75 13.99 -9.75
C ALA A 262 3.71 15.39 -10.37
N ASP A 263 4.53 16.32 -9.90
CA ASP A 263 4.59 17.68 -10.46
C ASP A 263 4.92 17.67 -11.96
N LYS A 264 5.84 16.79 -12.38
CA LYS A 264 6.17 16.62 -13.80
C LYS A 264 5.00 16.07 -14.63
N ILE A 265 4.21 15.13 -14.08
CA ILE A 265 3.03 14.61 -14.77
C ILE A 265 2.05 15.74 -15.08
N LEU A 266 1.79 16.63 -14.12
CA LEU A 266 0.83 17.72 -14.33
C LEU A 266 1.41 18.82 -15.23
N ALA A 267 2.70 19.13 -15.11
CA ALA A 267 3.37 20.15 -15.94
C ALA A 267 3.53 19.71 -17.41
N GLU A 268 3.80 18.43 -17.67
CA GLU A 268 3.94 17.86 -19.02
C GLU A 268 2.76 16.94 -19.37
N PHE A 269 1.54 17.28 -18.91
CA PHE A 269 0.38 16.38 -18.92
C PHE A 269 0.10 15.73 -20.27
N ASP A 270 -0.09 16.51 -21.33
CA ASP A 270 -0.49 15.97 -22.63
C ASP A 270 0.62 15.09 -23.22
N LYS A 271 1.88 15.47 -23.03
CA LYS A 271 3.06 14.66 -23.45
C LYS A 271 3.17 13.36 -22.65
N TYR A 272 2.86 13.40 -21.36
CA TYR A 272 2.88 12.22 -20.50
C TYR A 272 1.76 11.25 -20.87
N ALA A 273 0.55 11.75 -21.09
CA ALA A 273 -0.60 10.96 -21.52
C ALA A 273 -0.29 10.27 -22.85
N GLU A 274 0.20 11.01 -23.85
CA GLU A 274 0.46 10.45 -25.18
C GLU A 274 1.57 9.38 -25.14
N LYS A 275 2.65 9.62 -24.39
CA LYS A 275 3.73 8.65 -24.22
C LYS A 275 3.25 7.32 -23.60
N ASN A 276 2.25 7.37 -22.73
CA ASN A 276 1.74 6.21 -22.01
C ASN A 276 0.41 5.68 -22.59
N LYS A 277 -0.03 6.21 -23.74
CA LYS A 277 -1.26 5.80 -24.41
C LYS A 277 -1.13 4.35 -24.85
N LYS A 278 -2.05 3.52 -24.38
CA LYS A 278 -2.20 2.14 -24.81
C LYS A 278 -3.44 2.07 -25.69
N HIS A 279 -3.29 1.64 -26.94
CA HIS A 279 -4.40 1.44 -27.88
C HIS A 279 -5.22 0.17 -27.54
N THR A 280 -5.67 0.06 -26.29
CA THR A 280 -6.27 -1.18 -25.77
C THR A 280 -7.65 -1.41 -26.38
N PHE A 281 -8.48 -0.36 -26.41
CA PHE A 281 -9.82 -0.45 -27.00
C PHE A 281 -9.70 -0.70 -28.50
N LYS A 282 -8.84 0.05 -29.20
CA LYS A 282 -8.62 -0.13 -30.64
C LYS A 282 -8.11 -1.54 -30.98
N ASN A 283 -7.07 -2.02 -30.30
CA ASN A 283 -6.50 -3.34 -30.58
C ASN A 283 -7.50 -4.48 -30.30
N ASN A 284 -8.33 -4.35 -29.26
CA ASN A 284 -9.36 -5.33 -28.97
C ASN A 284 -10.52 -5.26 -29.98
N LEU A 285 -10.90 -4.05 -30.41
CA LEU A 285 -11.89 -3.85 -31.47
C LEU A 285 -11.43 -4.46 -32.80
N GLU A 286 -10.18 -4.25 -33.22
CA GLU A 286 -9.67 -4.82 -34.48
C GLU A 286 -9.73 -6.34 -34.49
N LYS A 287 -9.44 -7.01 -33.36
CA LYS A 287 -9.62 -8.47 -33.22
C LYS A 287 -11.08 -8.90 -33.41
N ILE A 288 -12.03 -8.12 -32.90
CA ILE A 288 -13.45 -8.38 -33.09
C ILE A 288 -13.82 -8.18 -34.57
N ILE A 289 -13.34 -7.11 -35.19
CA ILE A 289 -13.58 -6.84 -36.62
C ILE A 289 -13.00 -7.96 -37.47
N GLU A 290 -11.79 -8.44 -37.22
CA GLU A 290 -11.19 -9.57 -37.97
C GLU A 290 -12.06 -10.84 -37.94
N LEU A 291 -12.72 -11.12 -36.81
CA LEU A 291 -13.55 -12.31 -36.63
C LEU A 291 -15.00 -12.15 -37.13
N TYR A 292 -15.53 -10.93 -37.10
CA TYR A 292 -16.95 -10.63 -37.33
C TYR A 292 -17.24 -9.65 -38.47
N LYS A 293 -16.23 -9.28 -39.25
CA LYS A 293 -16.38 -8.39 -40.41
C LYS A 293 -17.50 -8.89 -41.33
N ASP A 294 -18.36 -7.95 -41.74
CA ASP A 294 -19.49 -8.15 -42.64
C ASP A 294 -20.52 -9.20 -42.14
N LYS A 295 -20.47 -9.56 -40.85
CA LYS A 295 -21.46 -10.44 -40.21
C LYS A 295 -22.59 -9.62 -39.55
N PRO A 296 -23.80 -10.19 -39.43
CA PRO A 296 -24.90 -9.57 -38.70
C PRO A 296 -24.53 -9.36 -37.22
N VAL A 297 -25.01 -8.28 -36.62
CA VAL A 297 -24.84 -8.03 -35.19
C VAL A 297 -25.81 -8.87 -34.39
N ASP A 298 -25.32 -9.99 -33.85
CA ASP A 298 -26.05 -10.84 -32.93
C ASP A 298 -25.78 -10.47 -31.45
N ASN A 299 -26.48 -11.15 -30.54
CA ASN A 299 -26.33 -10.94 -29.10
C ASN A 299 -24.90 -11.27 -28.59
N GLU A 300 -24.17 -12.15 -29.26
CA GLU A 300 -22.81 -12.52 -28.85
C GLU A 300 -21.82 -11.41 -29.21
N LEU A 301 -21.87 -10.92 -30.46
CA LEU A 301 -21.08 -9.80 -30.93
C LEU A 301 -21.40 -8.52 -30.14
N GLN A 302 -22.67 -8.25 -29.87
CA GLN A 302 -23.09 -7.15 -29.00
C GLN A 302 -22.42 -7.22 -27.63
N LYS A 303 -22.40 -8.40 -27.01
CA LYS A 303 -21.82 -8.59 -25.68
C LYS A 303 -20.31 -8.43 -25.70
N LEU A 304 -19.63 -8.93 -26.74
CA LEU A 304 -18.20 -8.74 -26.95
C LEU A 304 -17.84 -7.25 -27.10
N LEU A 305 -18.56 -6.52 -27.95
CA LEU A 305 -18.37 -5.09 -28.15
C LEU A 305 -18.63 -4.30 -26.86
N THR A 306 -19.76 -4.56 -26.20
CA THR A 306 -20.10 -3.89 -24.93
C THR A 306 -19.00 -4.11 -23.89
N ASN A 307 -18.62 -5.37 -23.64
CA ASN A 307 -17.59 -5.69 -22.66
C ASN A 307 -16.23 -5.07 -23.00
N THR A 308 -15.90 -4.95 -24.28
CA THR A 308 -14.65 -4.32 -24.72
C THR A 308 -14.64 -2.84 -24.38
N PHE A 309 -15.72 -2.12 -24.65
CA PHE A 309 -15.78 -0.67 -24.43
C PHE A 309 -16.04 -0.28 -22.98
N THR A 310 -16.72 -1.11 -22.18
CA THR A 310 -17.01 -0.81 -20.77
C THR A 310 -15.92 -1.29 -19.80
N ASP A 311 -14.83 -1.89 -20.30
CA ASP A 311 -13.72 -2.36 -19.46
C ASP A 311 -13.08 -1.21 -18.66
N GLY A 312 -13.14 -1.32 -17.33
CA GLY A 312 -12.57 -0.32 -16.41
C GLY A 312 -13.43 0.92 -16.16
N MET A 313 -14.67 0.98 -16.64
CA MET A 313 -15.64 2.03 -16.31
C MET A 313 -16.35 1.75 -14.97
N ASP A 314 -16.84 2.79 -14.29
CA ASP A 314 -17.80 2.64 -13.20
C ASP A 314 -19.15 2.14 -13.72
N LEU A 315 -19.99 1.63 -12.80
CA LEU A 315 -21.28 1.03 -13.15
C LEU A 315 -22.23 1.99 -13.89
N VAL A 316 -22.32 3.25 -13.45
CA VAL A 316 -23.28 4.22 -13.98
C VAL A 316 -22.88 4.63 -15.40
N THR A 317 -21.60 4.92 -15.60
CA THR A 317 -21.07 5.25 -16.94
C THR A 317 -21.14 4.04 -17.86
N ALA A 318 -20.82 2.83 -17.38
CA ALA A 318 -20.88 1.60 -18.17
C ALA A 318 -22.31 1.28 -18.64
N GLU A 319 -23.31 1.43 -17.78
CA GLU A 319 -24.72 1.22 -18.14
C GLU A 319 -25.21 2.24 -19.17
N SER A 320 -24.82 3.51 -19.00
CA SER A 320 -25.13 4.58 -19.94
C SER A 320 -24.46 4.34 -21.31
N PHE A 321 -23.18 3.96 -21.30
CA PHE A 321 -22.43 3.61 -22.51
C PHE A 321 -23.05 2.43 -23.23
N LYS A 322 -23.43 1.37 -22.49
CA LYS A 322 -24.12 0.21 -23.05
C LYS A 322 -25.43 0.59 -23.70
N ALA A 323 -26.21 1.49 -23.10
CA ALA A 323 -27.47 1.95 -23.66
C ALA A 323 -27.27 2.70 -25.00
N ASP A 324 -26.28 3.60 -25.05
CA ASP A 324 -25.95 4.35 -26.27
C ASP A 324 -25.34 3.45 -27.36
N LEU A 325 -24.41 2.56 -26.98
CA LEU A 325 -23.81 1.58 -27.89
C LEU A 325 -24.89 0.68 -28.49
N ASN A 326 -25.83 0.17 -27.68
CA ASN A 326 -26.92 -0.64 -28.19
C ASN A 326 -27.79 0.10 -29.20
N SER A 327 -28.05 1.40 -28.98
CA SER A 327 -28.78 2.22 -29.96
C SER A 327 -28.00 2.46 -31.26
N THR A 328 -26.68 2.33 -31.22
CA THR A 328 -25.83 2.37 -32.42
C THR A 328 -25.74 1.00 -33.11
N LEU A 329 -25.70 -0.08 -32.33
CA LEU A 329 -25.57 -1.43 -32.84
C LEU A 329 -26.88 -1.97 -33.42
N PHE A 330 -28.02 -1.56 -32.90
CA PHE A 330 -29.33 -2.05 -33.32
C PHE A 330 -30.18 -0.94 -33.91
N ASP A 331 -30.77 -1.23 -35.06
CA ASP A 331 -31.85 -0.48 -35.66
C ASP A 331 -33.19 -1.23 -35.47
N ASP A 332 -34.31 -0.58 -35.73
CA ASP A 332 -35.66 -1.18 -35.66
C ASP A 332 -35.93 -2.14 -36.84
N THR A 333 -34.91 -2.79 -37.40
CA THR A 333 -35.03 -3.66 -38.57
C THR A 333 -34.49 -5.07 -38.34
N TYR A 334 -34.93 -6.01 -39.17
CA TYR A 334 -34.50 -7.40 -39.21
C TYR A 334 -33.72 -7.67 -40.48
N LEU A 335 -32.57 -8.35 -40.38
CA LEU A 335 -31.87 -8.85 -41.56
C LEU A 335 -32.40 -10.24 -41.91
N ILE A 336 -33.09 -10.36 -43.03
CA ILE A 336 -33.63 -11.64 -43.49
C ILE A 336 -32.74 -12.22 -44.58
N ASN A 337 -32.10 -13.34 -44.29
CA ASN A 337 -31.23 -14.09 -45.20
C ASN A 337 -31.61 -15.57 -45.28
N ASP A 338 -30.86 -16.36 -46.04
CA ASP A 338 -31.10 -17.79 -46.23
C ASP A 338 -31.13 -18.57 -44.91
N THR A 339 -30.23 -18.25 -43.98
CA THR A 339 -30.20 -18.85 -42.64
C THR A 339 -31.47 -18.53 -41.83
N THR A 340 -32.00 -17.32 -41.99
CA THR A 340 -33.25 -16.88 -41.37
C THR A 340 -34.43 -17.70 -41.89
N ALA A 341 -34.51 -17.88 -43.21
CA ALA A 341 -35.54 -18.71 -43.86
C ALA A 341 -35.53 -20.14 -43.31
N LYS A 342 -34.36 -20.79 -43.28
CA LYS A 342 -34.18 -22.15 -42.74
C LYS A 342 -34.57 -22.25 -41.26
N ASN A 343 -34.20 -21.27 -40.46
CA ASN A 343 -34.54 -21.25 -39.04
C ASN A 343 -36.04 -21.06 -38.79
N ILE A 344 -36.74 -20.28 -39.62
CA ILE A 344 -38.21 -20.15 -39.56
C ILE A 344 -38.85 -21.49 -39.90
N SER A 345 -38.43 -22.16 -40.98
CA SER A 345 -38.95 -23.48 -41.37
C SER A 345 -38.70 -24.54 -40.28
N LYS A 346 -37.51 -24.56 -39.67
CA LYS A 346 -37.19 -25.44 -38.55
C LYS A 346 -38.07 -25.17 -37.33
N LYS A 347 -38.27 -23.91 -36.96
CA LYS A 347 -39.11 -23.52 -35.80
C LYS A 347 -40.59 -23.85 -36.03
N LEU A 348 -41.07 -23.74 -37.28
CA LEU A 348 -42.39 -24.20 -37.67
C LEU A 348 -42.50 -25.72 -37.46
N LYS A 349 -41.56 -26.52 -37.97
CA LYS A 349 -41.56 -27.98 -37.78
C LYS A 349 -41.53 -28.38 -36.30
N GLU A 350 -40.66 -27.76 -35.50
CA GLU A 350 -40.60 -27.98 -34.04
C GLU A 350 -41.93 -27.69 -33.33
N ARG A 351 -42.67 -26.66 -33.79
CA ARG A 351 -43.94 -26.25 -33.20
C ARG A 351 -45.06 -27.27 -33.43
N PHE A 352 -45.02 -27.96 -34.57
CA PHE A 352 -46.01 -28.96 -34.96
C PHE A 352 -45.64 -30.39 -34.52
N LYS A 353 -44.37 -30.62 -34.17
CA LYS A 353 -43.91 -31.91 -33.63
C LYS A 353 -44.68 -32.30 -32.37
N ASN A 354 -45.12 -33.56 -32.29
CA ASN A 354 -45.90 -34.13 -31.20
C ASN A 354 -47.32 -33.50 -31.02
N LYS A 355 -47.91 -32.91 -32.07
CA LYS A 355 -49.25 -32.26 -32.04
C LYS A 355 -50.31 -32.95 -32.91
N HIS A 356 -50.21 -34.27 -33.08
CA HIS A 356 -51.11 -35.12 -33.89
C HIS A 356 -50.98 -34.97 -35.42
N PHE A 357 -49.81 -34.58 -35.91
CA PHE A 357 -49.49 -34.56 -37.35
C PHE A 357 -48.34 -35.53 -37.63
N ASP A 358 -48.51 -36.42 -38.61
CA ASP A 358 -47.45 -37.31 -39.08
C ASP A 358 -46.40 -36.52 -39.89
N GLU A 359 -45.17 -37.03 -39.97
CA GLU A 359 -44.07 -36.34 -40.67
C GLU A 359 -44.38 -36.08 -42.16
N GLU A 360 -45.04 -37.03 -42.83
CA GLU A 360 -45.49 -36.86 -44.22
C GLU A 360 -46.53 -35.75 -44.38
N VAL A 361 -47.43 -35.59 -43.41
CA VAL A 361 -48.44 -34.54 -43.41
C VAL A 361 -47.79 -33.18 -43.15
N MET A 362 -46.88 -33.11 -42.17
CA MET A 362 -46.11 -31.90 -41.87
C MET A 362 -45.27 -31.42 -43.08
N ALA A 363 -44.67 -32.34 -43.83
CA ALA A 363 -43.91 -32.03 -45.04
C ALA A 363 -44.76 -31.43 -46.17
N LYS A 364 -46.06 -31.76 -46.22
CA LYS A 364 -47.00 -31.20 -47.22
C LYS A 364 -47.57 -29.84 -46.81
N ILE A 365 -47.83 -29.61 -45.52
CA ILE A 365 -48.52 -28.41 -45.06
C ILE A 365 -47.60 -27.27 -44.61
N LEU A 366 -46.38 -27.59 -44.18
CA LEU A 366 -45.41 -26.59 -43.75
C LEU A 366 -44.44 -26.26 -44.89
N PRO A 367 -44.09 -24.98 -45.09
CA PRO A 367 -43.05 -24.61 -46.04
C PRO A 367 -41.71 -25.21 -45.61
N ASP A 368 -41.03 -25.90 -46.54
CA ASP A 368 -39.66 -26.34 -46.37
C ASP A 368 -38.66 -25.17 -46.53
N ASP A 369 -37.37 -25.47 -46.50
CA ASP A 369 -36.32 -24.45 -46.52
C ASP A 369 -36.33 -23.66 -47.84
N ASP A 370 -36.49 -24.34 -48.98
CA ASP A 370 -36.51 -23.73 -50.31
C ASP A 370 -37.81 -22.94 -50.56
N THR A 371 -38.95 -23.47 -50.11
CA THR A 371 -40.25 -22.79 -50.20
C THR A 371 -40.29 -21.54 -49.35
N MET A 372 -39.73 -21.59 -48.14
CA MET A 372 -39.62 -20.40 -47.27
C MET A 372 -38.67 -19.36 -47.86
N LEU A 373 -37.54 -19.80 -48.41
CA LEU A 373 -36.61 -18.91 -49.07
C LEU A 373 -37.25 -18.19 -50.26
N LYS A 374 -37.96 -18.94 -51.10
CA LYS A 374 -38.70 -18.40 -52.25
C LYS A 374 -39.82 -17.45 -51.81
N LEU A 375 -40.59 -17.81 -50.78
CA LEU A 375 -41.63 -16.95 -50.19
C LEU A 375 -41.06 -15.58 -49.79
N LEU A 376 -39.96 -15.59 -49.05
CA LEU A 376 -39.32 -14.36 -48.57
C LEU A 376 -38.72 -13.57 -49.73
N LYS A 377 -38.16 -14.23 -50.75
CA LYS A 377 -37.64 -13.58 -51.97
C LYS A 377 -38.75 -12.92 -52.79
N ASP A 378 -39.81 -13.65 -53.11
CA ASP A 378 -40.89 -13.21 -54.00
C ASP A 378 -41.71 -12.06 -53.40
N ASN A 379 -41.77 -11.97 -52.07
CA ASN A 379 -42.41 -10.85 -51.36
C ASN A 379 -41.40 -9.74 -51.01
N GLY A 380 -40.18 -9.80 -51.56
CA GLY A 380 -39.15 -8.78 -51.43
C GLY A 380 -38.55 -8.67 -50.04
N PHE A 381 -38.67 -9.66 -49.15
CA PHE A 381 -38.12 -9.62 -47.79
C PHE A 381 -36.65 -10.08 -47.70
N LEU A 382 -36.14 -10.81 -48.69
CA LEU A 382 -34.81 -11.42 -48.65
C LEU A 382 -33.68 -10.41 -48.95
N ASN A 383 -32.56 -10.54 -48.22
CA ASN A 383 -31.32 -9.75 -48.37
C ASN A 383 -31.50 -8.24 -48.23
N ARG A 384 -32.49 -7.81 -47.43
CA ARG A 384 -32.66 -6.41 -47.02
C ARG A 384 -32.99 -6.30 -45.53
N ASN A 385 -32.81 -5.10 -45.00
CA ASN A 385 -33.29 -4.71 -43.68
C ASN A 385 -34.79 -4.46 -43.74
N VAL A 386 -35.54 -5.28 -43.01
CA VAL A 386 -37.01 -5.24 -42.97
C VAL A 386 -37.46 -4.61 -41.66
N GLU A 387 -38.21 -3.51 -41.72
CA GLU A 387 -38.68 -2.82 -40.52
C GLU A 387 -39.55 -3.73 -39.64
N HIS A 388 -39.52 -3.50 -38.32
CA HIS A 388 -40.44 -4.15 -37.37
C HIS A 388 -41.91 -3.95 -37.75
N SER A 389 -42.25 -2.84 -38.39
CA SER A 389 -43.59 -2.55 -38.93
C SER A 389 -44.07 -3.61 -39.94
N GLU A 390 -43.14 -4.22 -40.67
CA GLU A 390 -43.41 -5.24 -41.69
C GLU A 390 -43.49 -6.67 -41.12
N PHE A 391 -43.21 -6.87 -39.83
CA PHE A 391 -43.33 -8.17 -39.14
C PHE A 391 -44.69 -8.83 -39.36
N LYS A 392 -45.76 -8.03 -39.29
CA LYS A 392 -47.13 -8.52 -39.52
C LYS A 392 -47.31 -9.03 -40.95
N LYS A 393 -46.75 -8.34 -41.95
CA LYS A 393 -46.81 -8.78 -43.35
C LYS A 393 -46.09 -10.12 -43.56
N ILE A 394 -44.92 -10.29 -42.94
CA ILE A 394 -44.14 -11.54 -43.04
C ILE A 394 -44.92 -12.70 -42.42
N THR A 395 -45.44 -12.50 -41.21
CA THR A 395 -46.23 -13.53 -40.51
C THR A 395 -47.53 -13.86 -41.23
N ASP A 396 -48.24 -12.87 -41.77
CA ASP A 396 -49.44 -13.06 -42.58
C ASP A 396 -49.14 -13.86 -43.85
N LYS A 397 -48.02 -13.59 -44.54
CA LYS A 397 -47.60 -14.34 -45.73
C LYS A 397 -47.25 -15.79 -45.43
N VAL A 398 -46.49 -16.04 -44.36
CA VAL A 398 -46.18 -17.41 -43.90
C VAL A 398 -47.48 -18.14 -43.54
N MET A 399 -48.39 -17.49 -42.81
CA MET A 399 -49.68 -18.06 -42.44
C MET A 399 -50.55 -18.36 -43.66
N LEU A 400 -50.61 -17.45 -44.65
CA LEU A 400 -51.36 -17.64 -45.89
C LEU A 400 -50.85 -18.84 -46.68
N THR A 401 -49.53 -19.04 -46.76
CA THR A 401 -48.94 -20.22 -47.41
C THR A 401 -49.34 -21.51 -46.70
N ILE A 402 -49.27 -21.55 -45.37
CA ILE A 402 -49.71 -22.72 -44.60
C ILE A 402 -51.21 -22.99 -44.83
N ILE A 403 -52.05 -21.94 -44.83
CA ILE A 403 -53.49 -22.08 -45.10
C ILE A 403 -53.74 -22.65 -46.49
N ASN A 404 -53.02 -22.17 -47.51
CA ASN A 404 -53.17 -22.66 -48.88
C ASN A 404 -52.76 -24.12 -49.01
N ASN A 405 -51.62 -24.51 -48.43
CA ASN A 405 -51.14 -25.89 -48.45
C ASN A 405 -52.11 -26.84 -47.72
N VAL A 406 -52.70 -26.41 -46.60
CA VAL A 406 -53.73 -27.17 -45.87
C VAL A 406 -55.00 -27.32 -46.69
N ASN A 407 -55.45 -26.25 -47.36
CA ASN A 407 -56.63 -26.29 -48.22
C ASN A 407 -56.44 -27.24 -49.41
N GLU A 408 -55.27 -27.24 -50.02
CA GLU A 408 -54.92 -28.20 -51.09
C GLU A 408 -54.89 -29.63 -50.56
N TYR A 409 -54.23 -29.87 -49.42
CA TYR A 409 -54.25 -31.19 -48.77
C TYR A 409 -55.67 -31.68 -48.46
N ASN A 410 -56.54 -30.80 -47.96
CA ASN A 410 -57.91 -31.16 -47.58
C ASN A 410 -58.85 -31.43 -48.77
N LYS A 411 -58.56 -30.91 -49.98
CA LYS A 411 -59.37 -31.17 -51.19
C LYS A 411 -59.36 -32.65 -51.58
N ASP A 412 -58.25 -33.32 -51.34
CA ASP A 412 -58.03 -34.71 -51.73
C ASP A 412 -58.33 -35.70 -50.59
N MET A 413 -58.89 -35.22 -49.47
CA MET A 413 -59.10 -36.00 -48.24
C MET A 413 -60.58 -36.10 -47.86
N PRO A 414 -61.05 -37.28 -47.40
CA PRO A 414 -62.38 -37.44 -46.85
C PRO A 414 -62.56 -36.61 -45.57
N ALA A 415 -63.80 -36.20 -45.28
CA ALA A 415 -64.13 -35.18 -44.27
C ALA A 415 -63.63 -35.51 -42.84
N ASP A 416 -63.51 -36.80 -42.51
CA ASP A 416 -62.99 -37.32 -41.24
C ASP A 416 -61.46 -37.23 -41.10
N LYS A 417 -60.74 -37.01 -42.21
CA LYS A 417 -59.28 -36.88 -42.29
C LYS A 417 -58.80 -35.47 -42.63
N GLN A 418 -59.73 -34.52 -42.80
CA GLN A 418 -59.38 -33.13 -43.07
C GLN A 418 -58.73 -32.48 -41.84
N LEU A 419 -57.69 -31.68 -42.10
CA LEU A 419 -56.97 -30.96 -41.06
C LEU A 419 -57.77 -29.75 -40.58
N ASP A 420 -57.85 -29.56 -39.26
CA ASP A 420 -58.50 -28.39 -38.66
C ASP A 420 -57.63 -27.12 -38.81
N LEU A 421 -58.02 -26.28 -39.77
CA LEU A 421 -57.43 -24.96 -40.00
C LEU A 421 -57.45 -24.07 -38.76
N THR A 422 -58.44 -24.20 -37.88
CA THR A 422 -58.57 -23.38 -36.66
C THR A 422 -57.47 -23.75 -35.66
N TYR A 423 -57.23 -25.05 -35.49
CA TYR A 423 -56.15 -25.55 -34.65
C TYR A 423 -54.77 -25.19 -35.22
N ILE A 424 -54.55 -25.35 -36.52
CA ILE A 424 -53.29 -24.97 -37.20
C ILE A 424 -53.01 -23.47 -37.04
N LYS A 425 -54.02 -22.60 -37.22
CA LYS A 425 -53.88 -21.16 -37.01
C LYS A 425 -53.46 -20.83 -35.56
N LYS A 426 -54.05 -21.50 -34.57
CA LYS A 426 -53.69 -21.33 -33.14
C LYS A 426 -52.26 -21.77 -32.83
N LEU A 427 -51.73 -22.79 -33.52
CA LEU A 427 -50.35 -23.27 -33.33
C LEU A 427 -49.30 -22.25 -33.80
N VAL A 428 -49.58 -21.54 -34.90
CA VAL A 428 -48.71 -20.52 -35.49
C VAL A 428 -48.84 -19.17 -34.77
N ALA A 429 -50.06 -18.73 -34.45
CA ALA A 429 -50.37 -17.39 -33.91
C ALA A 429 -50.10 -17.22 -32.39
N SER A 430 -49.02 -17.80 -31.86
CA SER A 430 -48.73 -17.76 -30.42
C SER A 430 -48.49 -16.33 -29.88
N ASN A 431 -49.22 -15.94 -28.83
CA ASN A 431 -49.05 -14.65 -28.15
C ASN A 431 -47.73 -14.52 -27.35
N LYS A 432 -47.11 -15.64 -26.95
CA LYS A 432 -45.81 -15.61 -26.26
C LYS A 432 -44.68 -15.52 -27.29
N LYS A 433 -43.87 -14.44 -27.24
CA LYS A 433 -42.78 -14.15 -28.22
C LYS A 433 -41.87 -15.35 -28.48
N GLN A 434 -41.38 -15.99 -27.41
CA GLN A 434 -40.47 -17.15 -27.47
C GLN A 434 -41.06 -18.40 -28.15
N ASN A 435 -42.38 -18.49 -28.26
CA ASN A 435 -43.09 -19.63 -28.86
C ASN A 435 -43.61 -19.33 -30.27
N HIS A 436 -43.47 -18.10 -30.75
CA HIS A 436 -43.92 -17.71 -32.08
C HIS A 436 -42.84 -18.09 -33.11
N PRO A 437 -43.16 -18.91 -34.13
CA PRO A 437 -42.16 -19.53 -35.00
C PRO A 437 -41.36 -18.52 -35.84
N VAL A 438 -42.01 -17.45 -36.31
CA VAL A 438 -41.34 -16.35 -37.05
C VAL A 438 -40.66 -15.36 -36.10
N ARG A 439 -41.40 -14.82 -35.12
CA ARG A 439 -40.88 -13.82 -34.17
C ARG A 439 -39.66 -14.27 -33.38
N SER A 440 -39.65 -15.52 -32.91
CA SER A 440 -38.53 -16.05 -32.12
C SER A 440 -37.22 -16.19 -32.89
N VAL A 441 -37.29 -16.17 -34.24
CA VAL A 441 -36.12 -16.16 -35.13
C VAL A 441 -35.72 -14.73 -35.45
N LEU A 442 -36.68 -13.88 -35.85
CA LEU A 442 -36.41 -12.49 -36.19
C LEU A 442 -35.92 -11.66 -34.99
N ASP A 443 -36.45 -11.87 -33.78
CA ASP A 443 -35.99 -11.20 -32.56
C ASP A 443 -34.54 -11.58 -32.16
N LYS A 444 -33.91 -12.55 -32.85
CA LYS A 444 -32.50 -12.94 -32.62
C LYS A 444 -31.53 -12.39 -33.67
N ILE A 445 -32.04 -11.80 -34.74
CA ILE A 445 -31.25 -11.34 -35.89
C ILE A 445 -31.62 -9.88 -36.16
N HIS A 446 -30.71 -8.98 -35.81
CA HIS A 446 -30.87 -7.55 -36.05
C HIS A 446 -30.42 -7.17 -37.46
N GLY A 447 -31.00 -6.09 -38.01
CA GLY A 447 -30.73 -5.59 -39.35
C GLY A 447 -29.30 -5.13 -39.58
N ASN A 448 -28.69 -4.53 -38.56
CA ASN A 448 -27.34 -4.02 -38.69
C ASN A 448 -26.28 -5.13 -38.90
N VAL A 449 -25.40 -4.86 -39.85
CA VAL A 449 -24.21 -5.65 -40.17
C VAL A 449 -22.98 -4.89 -39.68
N LEU A 450 -21.94 -5.59 -39.25
CA LEU A 450 -20.64 -4.98 -38.95
C LEU A 450 -19.91 -4.60 -40.25
N ASP A 451 -20.48 -3.66 -40.98
CA ASP A 451 -20.01 -3.14 -42.26
C ASP A 451 -18.92 -2.08 -42.07
N SER A 452 -18.35 -1.56 -43.17
CA SER A 452 -17.29 -0.54 -43.11
C SER A 452 -17.73 0.74 -42.38
N THR A 453 -19.01 1.11 -42.48
CA THR A 453 -19.58 2.31 -41.84
C THR A 453 -19.62 2.16 -40.33
N LEU A 454 -20.20 1.06 -39.83
CA LEU A 454 -20.28 0.76 -38.41
C LEU A 454 -18.88 0.53 -37.82
N GLN A 455 -18.01 -0.18 -38.53
CA GLN A 455 -16.60 -0.34 -38.13
C GLN A 455 -15.90 1.01 -37.97
N ALA A 456 -16.07 1.95 -38.91
CA ALA A 456 -15.48 3.28 -38.82
C ALA A 456 -16.02 4.07 -37.61
N LYS A 457 -17.33 3.99 -37.34
CA LYS A 457 -17.94 4.60 -36.15
C LYS A 457 -17.37 4.02 -34.85
N LEU A 458 -17.26 2.69 -34.75
CA LEU A 458 -16.70 2.02 -33.57
C LEU A 458 -15.20 2.33 -33.39
N ARG A 459 -14.42 2.44 -34.48
CA ARG A 459 -13.01 2.87 -34.43
C ARG A 459 -12.87 4.29 -33.88
N LYS A 460 -13.71 5.22 -34.33
CA LYS A 460 -13.74 6.60 -33.79
C LYS A 460 -13.99 6.59 -32.28
N VAL A 461 -14.97 5.81 -31.82
CA VAL A 461 -15.26 5.67 -30.38
C VAL A 461 -14.09 5.03 -29.63
N ALA A 462 -13.43 4.01 -30.19
CA ALA A 462 -12.26 3.38 -29.59
C ALA A 462 -11.08 4.34 -29.42
N ASP A 463 -10.83 5.19 -30.42
CA ASP A 463 -9.78 6.21 -30.36
C ASP A 463 -10.08 7.27 -29.29
N ILE A 464 -11.34 7.72 -29.17
CA ILE A 464 -11.80 8.62 -28.09
C ILE A 464 -11.57 7.99 -26.71
N MET A 465 -11.93 6.71 -26.56
CA MET A 465 -11.78 5.95 -25.33
C MET A 465 -10.32 5.73 -24.93
N ASP A 466 -9.45 5.38 -25.89
CA ASP A 466 -8.02 5.21 -25.63
C ASP A 466 -7.34 6.55 -25.26
N ASP A 467 -7.77 7.66 -25.87
CA ASP A 467 -7.29 9.01 -25.50
C ASP A 467 -7.68 9.41 -24.08
N PHE A 468 -8.98 9.27 -23.77
CA PHE A 468 -9.49 9.57 -22.43
C PHE A 468 -8.84 8.67 -21.37
N ARG A 469 -8.69 7.37 -21.62
CA ARG A 469 -8.03 6.45 -20.68
C ARG A 469 -6.58 6.86 -20.41
N ALA A 470 -5.83 7.29 -21.42
CA ALA A 470 -4.46 7.75 -21.24
C ALA A 470 -4.38 9.01 -20.36
N LYS A 471 -5.23 10.01 -20.63
CA LYS A 471 -5.33 11.25 -19.85
C LYS A 471 -5.84 10.98 -18.42
N ASN A 472 -6.87 10.14 -18.26
CA ASN A 472 -7.40 9.78 -16.95
C ASN A 472 -6.37 9.04 -16.10
N ASN A 473 -5.65 8.07 -16.67
CA ASN A 473 -4.56 7.37 -15.96
C ASN A 473 -3.47 8.35 -15.48
N ALA A 474 -3.18 9.42 -16.24
CA ALA A 474 -2.22 10.43 -15.81
C ALA A 474 -2.76 11.24 -14.61
N LEU A 475 -4.05 11.58 -14.60
CA LEU A 475 -4.71 12.21 -13.46
C LEU A 475 -4.74 11.28 -12.23
N ASP A 476 -5.04 9.99 -12.42
CA ASP A 476 -5.06 8.98 -11.37
C ASP A 476 -3.68 8.77 -10.75
N GLU A 477 -2.65 8.67 -11.59
CA GLU A 477 -1.27 8.51 -11.13
C GLU A 477 -0.78 9.76 -10.37
N TYR A 478 -1.15 10.95 -10.82
CA TYR A 478 -0.89 12.20 -10.10
C TYR A 478 -1.56 12.20 -8.72
N ALA A 479 -2.87 11.94 -8.69
CA ALA A 479 -3.68 11.91 -7.48
C ALA A 479 -3.15 10.86 -6.48
N LEU A 480 -2.87 9.64 -6.95
CA LEU A 480 -2.32 8.56 -6.13
C LEU A 480 -0.99 8.97 -5.47
N LYS A 481 -0.05 9.57 -6.20
CA LYS A 481 1.25 9.97 -5.62
C LYS A 481 1.13 11.11 -4.60
N LYS A 482 0.20 12.04 -4.79
CA LYS A 482 0.01 13.19 -3.90
C LYS A 482 -0.79 12.80 -2.65
N VAL A 483 -1.98 12.23 -2.83
CA VAL A 483 -2.97 12.06 -1.76
C VAL A 483 -3.26 10.61 -1.39
N GLY A 484 -2.74 9.63 -2.12
CA GLY A 484 -3.02 8.21 -1.89
C GLY A 484 -2.61 7.70 -0.49
N GLU A 485 -2.99 6.46 -0.17
CA GLU A 485 -2.71 5.88 1.16
C GLU A 485 -1.35 5.19 1.27
N ALA A 486 -0.66 5.00 0.14
CA ALA A 486 0.58 4.24 0.13
C ALA A 486 1.68 5.01 0.91
N PRO A 487 2.56 4.34 1.69
CA PRO A 487 3.55 4.98 2.55
C PRO A 487 4.47 5.97 1.84
N GLU A 488 4.67 5.81 0.55
CA GLU A 488 5.50 6.64 -0.32
C GLU A 488 4.85 7.96 -0.78
N THR A 489 3.53 8.12 -0.59
CA THR A 489 2.78 9.30 -1.03
C THR A 489 3.02 10.49 -0.11
N VAL A 490 2.75 11.70 -0.62
CA VAL A 490 2.99 12.93 0.14
C VAL A 490 2.10 12.99 1.39
N ALA A 491 0.79 12.75 1.22
CA ALA A 491 -0.18 12.80 2.30
C ALA A 491 0.04 11.73 3.39
N ALA A 492 0.34 10.48 3.02
CA ALA A 492 0.59 9.43 4.02
C ALA A 492 1.89 9.68 4.80
N ASN A 493 2.93 10.18 4.14
CA ASN A 493 4.17 10.57 4.82
C ASN A 493 3.96 11.71 5.80
N TYR A 494 3.20 12.73 5.39
CA TYR A 494 2.79 13.82 6.27
C TYR A 494 2.04 13.28 7.49
N TRP A 495 1.01 12.45 7.29
CA TRP A 495 0.24 11.83 8.38
C TRP A 495 1.14 11.08 9.36
N ASN A 496 2.04 10.23 8.88
CA ASN A 496 2.93 9.42 9.71
C ASN A 496 3.92 10.29 10.50
N ASN A 497 4.51 11.30 9.87
CA ASN A 497 5.42 12.23 10.55
C ASN A 497 4.70 13.04 11.61
N THR A 498 3.56 13.65 11.25
CA THR A 498 2.78 14.49 12.17
C THR A 498 2.27 13.66 13.35
N SER A 499 1.69 12.48 13.10
CA SER A 499 1.22 11.57 14.16
C SER A 499 2.32 11.19 15.14
N LYS A 500 3.55 10.94 14.65
CA LYS A 500 4.69 10.66 15.51
C LYS A 500 5.10 11.89 16.33
N SER A 501 5.16 13.07 15.70
CA SER A 501 5.47 14.32 16.40
C SER A 501 4.44 14.68 17.47
N LEU A 502 3.17 14.31 17.31
CA LEU A 502 2.13 14.57 18.32
C LEU A 502 2.44 13.93 19.68
N LEU A 503 3.04 12.73 19.69
CA LEU A 503 3.45 12.08 20.95
C LEU A 503 4.48 12.92 21.69
N ASP A 504 5.47 13.47 20.96
CA ASP A 504 6.50 14.33 21.52
C ASP A 504 5.93 15.68 21.96
N MET A 505 4.99 16.25 21.18
CA MET A 505 4.32 17.52 21.48
C MET A 505 3.50 17.48 22.78
N LEU A 506 2.79 16.37 23.04
CA LEU A 506 2.08 16.17 24.31
C LEU A 506 2.96 15.60 25.43
N GLY A 507 4.24 15.36 25.19
CA GLY A 507 5.15 14.76 26.18
C GLY A 507 4.71 13.35 26.62
N ILE A 508 4.16 12.56 25.70
CA ILE A 508 3.78 11.16 25.93
C ILE A 508 5.05 10.31 25.85
N THR A 509 5.49 9.81 27.00
CA THR A 509 6.74 9.06 27.09
C THR A 509 6.54 7.58 26.79
N ARG A 510 7.64 6.87 26.57
CA ARG A 510 7.63 5.40 26.49
C ARG A 510 7.01 4.73 27.72
N LYS A 511 7.25 5.30 28.91
CA LYS A 511 6.69 4.77 30.16
C LYS A 511 5.16 4.86 30.12
N ASP A 512 4.64 5.96 29.57
CA ASP A 512 3.20 6.17 29.42
C ASP A 512 2.59 5.21 28.39
N ILE A 513 3.22 5.06 27.22
CA ILE A 513 2.79 4.09 26.19
C ILE A 513 2.75 2.65 26.72
N ASN A 514 3.73 2.25 27.54
CA ASN A 514 3.75 0.93 28.16
C ASN A 514 2.64 0.74 29.21
N LYS A 515 2.24 1.81 29.92
CA LYS A 515 1.17 1.75 30.93
C LYS A 515 -0.19 1.53 30.30
N VAL A 516 -0.46 2.21 29.19
CA VAL A 516 -1.77 2.13 28.50
C VAL A 516 -1.95 0.82 27.74
N ARG A 517 -0.90 0.00 27.55
CA ARG A 517 -0.94 -1.35 26.95
C ARG A 517 -1.68 -1.45 25.60
N PHE A 518 -1.81 -0.34 24.87
CA PHE A 518 -2.66 -0.27 23.67
C PHE A 518 -4.13 -0.58 23.98
N ASP A 519 -4.60 -0.13 25.12
CA ASP A 519 -6.02 0.08 25.33
C ASP A 519 -6.37 1.50 24.89
N ARG A 520 -7.41 1.62 24.07
CA ARG A 520 -7.85 2.91 23.54
C ARG A 520 -8.38 3.82 24.64
N ASN A 521 -9.12 3.27 25.60
CA ASN A 521 -9.71 4.07 26.69
C ASN A 521 -8.62 4.61 27.60
N LEU A 522 -7.65 3.75 27.98
CA LEU A 522 -6.49 4.19 28.77
C LEU A 522 -5.64 5.22 28.04
N MET A 523 -5.53 5.13 26.71
CA MET A 523 -4.88 6.16 25.90
C MET A 523 -5.67 7.47 25.91
N GLY A 524 -7.00 7.39 25.78
CA GLY A 524 -7.89 8.56 25.87
C GLY A 524 -7.76 9.29 27.20
N GLU A 525 -7.75 8.55 28.31
CA GLU A 525 -7.51 9.10 29.66
C GLU A 525 -6.13 9.78 29.77
N LEU A 526 -5.08 9.10 29.31
CA LEU A 526 -3.72 9.67 29.30
C LEU A 526 -3.65 10.97 28.48
N VAL A 527 -4.22 10.98 27.27
CA VAL A 527 -4.21 12.14 26.39
C VAL A 527 -4.99 13.30 27.03
N ARG A 528 -6.16 13.00 27.59
CA ARG A 528 -6.95 13.97 28.34
C ARG A 528 -6.15 14.59 29.48
N ASP A 529 -5.52 13.78 30.32
CA ASP A 529 -4.69 14.24 31.43
C ASP A 529 -3.53 15.12 30.95
N LYS A 530 -2.88 14.76 29.84
CA LYS A 530 -1.80 15.57 29.24
C LYS A 530 -2.31 16.91 28.74
N ILE A 531 -3.47 16.94 28.07
CA ILE A 531 -4.08 18.19 27.60
C ILE A 531 -4.45 19.08 28.79
N GLU A 532 -5.14 18.56 29.82
CA GLU A 532 -5.54 19.32 31.01
C GLU A 532 -4.32 19.97 31.71
N ASN A 533 -3.22 19.23 31.85
CA ASN A 533 -1.96 19.75 32.40
C ASN A 533 -1.28 20.81 31.52
N ILE A 534 -1.40 20.73 30.19
CA ILE A 534 -0.80 21.71 29.28
C ILE A 534 -1.60 23.00 29.27
N VAL A 535 -2.94 22.90 29.21
CA VAL A 535 -3.81 24.08 29.13
C VAL A 535 -3.87 24.87 30.43
N SER A 536 -3.44 24.28 31.56
CA SER A 536 -3.35 24.99 32.84
C SER A 536 -2.29 26.09 32.84
N ASN A 537 -1.32 26.04 31.92
CA ASN A 537 -0.26 27.03 31.78
C ASN A 537 -0.30 27.69 30.39
N LYS A 538 -0.42 29.02 30.37
CA LYS A 538 -0.55 29.80 29.11
C LYS A 538 0.64 29.61 28.15
N GLU A 539 1.86 29.56 28.66
CA GLU A 539 3.07 29.42 27.83
C GLU A 539 3.16 28.01 27.20
N SER A 540 2.85 26.98 27.98
CA SER A 540 2.80 25.59 27.53
C SER A 540 1.72 25.39 26.47
N TYR A 541 0.54 25.96 26.70
CA TYR A 541 -0.56 26.02 25.73
C TYR A 541 -0.13 26.69 24.42
N ASN A 542 0.39 27.92 24.49
CA ASN A 542 0.80 28.68 23.31
C ASN A 542 1.91 27.94 22.53
N THR A 543 2.84 27.28 23.22
CA THR A 543 3.89 26.47 22.61
C THR A 543 3.31 25.27 21.84
N LEU A 544 2.35 24.56 22.44
CA LEU A 544 1.68 23.43 21.80
C LEU A 544 0.88 23.87 20.58
N MET A 545 0.03 24.89 20.73
CA MET A 545 -0.83 25.40 19.66
C MET A 545 -0.01 25.95 18.48
N ASN A 546 1.11 26.62 18.75
CA ASN A 546 2.01 27.11 17.70
C ASN A 546 2.66 25.96 16.91
N LYS A 547 3.15 24.91 17.59
CA LYS A 547 3.71 23.71 16.93
C LYS A 547 2.65 22.92 16.15
N LEU A 548 1.44 22.81 16.69
CA LEU A 548 0.35 22.11 16.03
C LEU A 548 -0.13 22.88 14.79
N ALA A 549 -0.28 24.21 14.89
CA ALA A 549 -0.61 25.07 13.76
C ALA A 549 0.47 25.01 12.66
N GLU A 550 1.74 25.04 13.03
CA GLU A 550 2.86 24.84 12.09
C GLU A 550 2.75 23.50 11.35
N LYS A 551 2.41 22.42 12.07
CA LYS A 551 2.21 21.10 11.46
C LYS A 551 0.99 21.06 10.54
N ILE A 552 -0.09 21.74 10.87
CA ILE A 552 -1.27 21.82 9.99
C ILE A 552 -0.89 22.57 8.70
N ALA A 553 -0.22 23.72 8.82
CA ALA A 553 0.24 24.53 7.70
C ALA A 553 1.29 23.83 6.83
N GLU A 554 2.12 22.94 7.40
CA GLU A 554 3.11 22.15 6.65
C GLU A 554 2.46 21.36 5.49
N LEU A 555 1.22 20.89 5.64
CA LEU A 555 0.51 20.17 4.57
C LEU A 555 0.36 21.04 3.31
N ASP A 556 0.04 22.33 3.47
CA ASP A 556 -0.13 23.26 2.35
C ASP A 556 1.20 23.64 1.68
N THR A 557 2.34 23.39 2.36
CA THR A 557 3.66 23.50 1.75
C THR A 557 4.02 22.26 0.91
N LEU A 558 3.54 21.08 1.33
CA LEU A 558 3.81 19.80 0.68
C LEU A 558 2.87 19.54 -0.50
N ILE A 559 1.60 19.92 -0.35
CA ILE A 559 0.54 19.85 -1.36
C ILE A 559 -0.05 21.26 -1.43
N LYS A 560 0.43 22.04 -2.39
CA LYS A 560 0.00 23.44 -2.51
C LYS A 560 -1.49 23.51 -2.82
N PRO A 561 -2.25 24.42 -2.20
CA PRO A 561 -3.66 24.66 -2.54
C PRO A 561 -3.90 25.01 -4.02
N SER A 562 -2.87 25.54 -4.71
CA SER A 562 -2.88 25.78 -6.16
C SER A 562 -2.84 24.49 -6.98
N ASP A 563 -2.30 23.41 -6.44
CA ASP A 563 -2.14 22.14 -7.13
C ASP A 563 -3.34 21.24 -6.87
N ILE A 564 -3.70 21.06 -5.61
CA ILE A 564 -4.91 20.36 -5.15
C ILE A 564 -5.54 21.20 -4.03
N SER A 565 -6.83 21.47 -4.13
CA SER A 565 -7.54 22.27 -3.14
C SER A 565 -8.54 21.43 -2.35
N VAL A 566 -8.96 21.95 -1.20
CA VAL A 566 -10.11 21.45 -0.43
C VAL A 566 -11.15 22.56 -0.40
N PRO A 567 -11.96 22.72 -1.47
CA PRO A 567 -12.82 23.90 -1.65
C PRO A 567 -13.79 24.12 -0.50
N ILE A 568 -14.30 23.04 0.09
CA ILE A 568 -15.30 23.12 1.17
C ILE A 568 -14.76 23.82 2.42
N LEU A 569 -13.44 23.78 2.67
CA LEU A 569 -12.83 24.48 3.80
C LEU A 569 -12.52 25.96 3.51
N LYS A 570 -12.70 26.42 2.27
CA LYS A 570 -12.55 27.83 1.89
C LYS A 570 -13.91 28.54 1.98
N ASN A 571 -13.92 29.80 2.42
CA ASN A 571 -15.16 30.55 2.46
C ASN A 571 -15.51 31.02 1.04
N THR A 572 -16.51 30.40 0.42
CA THR A 572 -16.91 30.68 -0.96
C THR A 572 -18.33 31.26 -1.07
N GLU A 573 -19.01 31.49 0.05
CA GLU A 573 -20.43 31.89 0.08
C GLU A 573 -20.69 33.24 -0.58
N ASN A 574 -19.73 34.17 -0.48
CA ASN A 574 -19.85 35.53 -1.03
C ASN A 574 -19.08 35.73 -2.35
N LEU A 575 -18.56 34.65 -2.94
CA LEU A 575 -17.78 34.74 -4.17
C LEU A 575 -18.67 34.58 -5.41
N ASP A 576 -18.43 35.42 -6.42
CA ASP A 576 -19.03 35.25 -7.74
C ASP A 576 -18.42 34.02 -8.47
N ASP A 577 -19.00 33.67 -9.61
CA ASP A 577 -18.56 32.48 -10.37
C ASP A 577 -17.13 32.62 -10.93
N ALA A 578 -16.70 33.85 -11.25
CA ALA A 578 -15.34 34.11 -11.75
C ALA A 578 -14.31 33.95 -10.61
N GLN A 579 -14.64 34.40 -9.41
CA GLN A 579 -13.84 34.25 -8.21
C GLN A 579 -13.78 32.78 -7.75
N LYS A 580 -14.90 32.05 -7.82
CA LYS A 580 -14.93 30.61 -7.56
C LYS A 580 -14.08 29.84 -8.57
N LEU A 581 -14.10 30.24 -9.84
CA LEU A 581 -13.26 29.65 -10.88
C LEU A 581 -11.78 29.91 -10.62
N ALA A 582 -11.42 31.12 -10.17
CA ALA A 582 -10.04 31.47 -9.79
C ALA A 582 -9.50 30.69 -8.58
N LEU A 583 -10.38 30.11 -7.76
CA LEU A 583 -9.99 29.27 -6.61
C LEU A 583 -9.76 27.80 -6.96
N LYS A 584 -10.10 27.36 -8.18
CA LYS A 584 -9.88 25.99 -8.62
C LYS A 584 -8.38 25.69 -8.69
N SER A 585 -8.03 24.49 -8.26
CA SER A 585 -6.65 24.03 -8.38
C SER A 585 -6.30 23.64 -9.82
N ASN A 586 -5.01 23.60 -10.13
CA ASN A 586 -4.49 23.14 -11.42
C ASN A 586 -5.01 21.74 -11.78
N TYR A 587 -5.11 20.85 -10.78
CA TYR A 587 -5.70 19.52 -10.96
C TYR A 587 -7.18 19.59 -11.33
N GLU A 588 -7.99 20.36 -10.60
CA GLU A 588 -9.42 20.51 -10.88
C GLU A 588 -9.68 21.08 -12.28
N ILE A 589 -8.88 22.07 -12.69
CA ILE A 589 -8.94 22.65 -14.03
C ILE A 589 -8.66 21.57 -15.08
N LYS A 590 -7.60 20.76 -14.88
CA LYS A 590 -7.25 19.75 -15.88
C LYS A 590 -8.26 18.59 -15.91
N VAL A 591 -8.85 18.22 -14.77
CA VAL A 591 -9.99 17.29 -14.72
C VAL A 591 -11.17 17.87 -15.51
N ASP A 592 -11.54 19.13 -15.29
CA ASP A 592 -12.62 19.76 -16.05
C ASP A 592 -12.35 19.71 -17.56
N THR A 593 -11.17 20.09 -18.00
CA THR A 593 -10.78 20.04 -19.41
C THR A 593 -10.91 18.64 -19.99
N VAL A 594 -10.25 17.64 -19.39
CA VAL A 594 -10.20 16.27 -19.91
C VAL A 594 -11.59 15.63 -19.99
N PHE A 595 -12.39 15.81 -18.95
CA PHE A 595 -13.72 15.19 -18.89
C PHE A 595 -14.74 15.89 -19.78
N ASN A 596 -14.69 17.22 -19.90
CA ASN A 596 -15.56 17.95 -20.81
C ASN A 596 -15.20 17.69 -22.28
N GLU A 597 -13.90 17.58 -22.62
CA GLU A 597 -13.45 17.18 -23.96
C GLU A 597 -13.94 15.77 -24.32
N PHE A 598 -13.80 14.81 -23.39
CA PHE A 598 -14.26 13.44 -23.58
C PHE A 598 -15.79 13.38 -23.76
N ALA A 599 -16.55 14.07 -22.92
CA ALA A 599 -18.00 14.12 -23.02
C ALA A 599 -18.46 14.76 -24.34
N SER A 600 -17.80 15.84 -24.79
CA SER A 600 -18.08 16.48 -26.09
C SER A 600 -17.78 15.54 -27.26
N ALA A 601 -16.66 14.82 -27.22
CA ALA A 601 -16.31 13.85 -28.26
C ALA A 601 -17.30 12.67 -28.32
N LEU A 602 -17.82 12.23 -27.17
CA LEU A 602 -18.88 11.22 -27.09
C LEU A 602 -20.22 11.75 -27.61
N HIS A 603 -20.57 13.00 -27.28
CA HIS A 603 -21.75 13.67 -27.82
C HIS A 603 -21.73 13.67 -29.35
N ASP A 604 -20.60 14.08 -29.95
CA ASP A 604 -20.40 14.08 -31.40
C ASP A 604 -20.42 12.67 -32.04
N ALA A 605 -20.27 11.63 -31.22
CA ALA A 605 -20.41 10.24 -31.64
C ALA A 605 -21.84 9.67 -31.44
N GLY A 606 -22.74 10.45 -30.85
CA GLY A 606 -24.14 10.08 -30.54
C GLY A 606 -24.35 9.43 -29.17
N PHE A 607 -23.40 9.56 -28.23
CA PHE A 607 -23.43 8.93 -26.90
C PHE A 607 -23.93 9.90 -25.82
N HIS A 608 -25.16 10.40 -25.99
CA HIS A 608 -25.75 11.45 -25.15
C HIS A 608 -26.07 11.00 -23.71
N LYS A 609 -26.38 9.73 -23.46
CA LYS A 609 -26.60 9.26 -22.08
C LYS A 609 -25.27 9.16 -21.34
N THR A 610 -24.24 8.70 -22.04
CA THR A 610 -22.89 8.59 -21.51
C THR A 610 -22.32 9.95 -21.18
N GLU A 611 -22.46 10.93 -22.08
CA GLU A 611 -22.10 12.33 -21.84
C GLU A 611 -22.66 12.83 -20.50
N ARG A 612 -23.98 12.64 -20.28
CA ARG A 612 -24.64 13.06 -19.04
C ARG A 612 -24.10 12.34 -17.80
N ALA A 613 -23.76 11.05 -17.92
CA ALA A 613 -23.13 10.31 -16.81
C ALA A 613 -21.72 10.83 -16.49
N VAL A 614 -20.99 11.31 -17.49
CA VAL A 614 -19.62 11.83 -17.33
C VAL A 614 -19.63 13.24 -16.72
N VAL A 615 -20.44 14.16 -17.24
CA VAL A 615 -20.38 15.60 -16.88
C VAL A 615 -21.63 16.20 -16.23
N GLY A 616 -22.75 15.48 -16.20
CA GLY A 616 -24.05 15.99 -15.71
C GLY A 616 -24.92 16.59 -16.82
N ILE A 617 -26.18 16.92 -16.50
CA ILE A 617 -27.13 17.53 -17.46
C ILE A 617 -26.99 19.05 -17.51
N ASN A 618 -26.72 19.68 -16.36
CA ASN A 618 -26.52 21.12 -16.23
C ASN A 618 -25.09 21.40 -15.76
N GLY A 619 -24.56 22.61 -16.00
CA GLY A 619 -23.22 22.99 -15.53
C GLY A 619 -23.03 22.90 -14.01
N SER A 620 -24.13 22.87 -13.25
CA SER A 620 -24.17 22.70 -11.79
C SER A 620 -24.45 21.26 -11.33
N ASP A 621 -24.78 20.35 -12.24
CA ASP A 621 -25.18 18.98 -11.94
C ASP A 621 -23.95 18.09 -11.72
N ASN A 622 -23.42 18.12 -10.49
CA ASN A 622 -22.19 17.44 -10.11
C ASN A 622 -22.45 16.15 -9.31
N VAL A 623 -23.71 15.77 -9.06
CA VAL A 623 -24.03 14.65 -8.17
C VAL A 623 -23.88 13.33 -8.91
N GLY A 624 -22.91 12.51 -8.49
CA GLY A 624 -22.71 11.16 -9.03
C GLY A 624 -22.12 11.10 -10.44
N THR A 625 -21.56 12.20 -10.97
CA THR A 625 -20.90 12.21 -12.28
C THR A 625 -19.46 11.72 -12.18
N LEU A 626 -18.94 11.06 -13.22
CA LEU A 626 -17.57 10.55 -13.23
C LEU A 626 -16.54 11.66 -13.01
N LYS A 627 -16.78 12.84 -13.61
CA LYS A 627 -15.95 14.04 -13.41
C LYS A 627 -15.89 14.46 -11.94
N ASN A 628 -17.01 14.46 -11.23
CA ASN A 628 -17.03 14.86 -9.83
C ASN A 628 -16.40 13.80 -8.92
N ILE A 629 -16.56 12.51 -9.22
CA ILE A 629 -15.88 11.42 -8.51
C ILE A 629 -14.36 11.60 -8.57
N GLN A 630 -13.82 11.96 -9.75
CA GLN A 630 -12.38 12.21 -9.91
C GLN A 630 -11.88 13.36 -9.04
N LYS A 631 -12.66 14.44 -8.93
CA LYS A 631 -12.30 15.58 -8.07
C LYS A 631 -12.44 15.25 -6.59
N ALA A 632 -13.54 14.58 -6.22
CA ALA A 632 -13.85 14.20 -4.85
C ALA A 632 -12.75 13.33 -4.24
N TYR A 633 -12.20 12.38 -5.01
CA TYR A 633 -11.11 11.50 -4.54
C TYR A 633 -9.95 12.26 -3.88
N VAL A 634 -9.51 13.37 -4.50
CA VAL A 634 -8.40 14.17 -3.95
C VAL A 634 -8.84 15.15 -2.85
N SER A 635 -10.00 15.81 -3.01
CA SER A 635 -10.47 16.79 -2.04
C SER A 635 -10.88 16.14 -0.73
N ASP A 636 -11.57 15.01 -0.80
CA ASP A 636 -12.15 14.30 0.34
C ASP A 636 -11.07 13.67 1.19
N ARG A 637 -10.03 13.13 0.54
CA ARG A 637 -8.88 12.57 1.25
C ARG A 637 -8.14 13.63 2.04
N LEU A 638 -7.87 14.79 1.44
CA LEU A 638 -7.25 15.91 2.13
C LEU A 638 -8.16 16.51 3.21
N LEU A 639 -9.47 16.57 2.96
CA LEU A 639 -10.46 17.00 3.94
C LEU A 639 -10.41 16.14 5.20
N GLY A 640 -10.37 14.81 5.07
CA GLY A 640 -10.28 13.90 6.21
C GLY A 640 -8.99 14.10 7.03
N ILE A 641 -7.86 14.36 6.35
CA ILE A 641 -6.57 14.65 7.00
C ILE A 641 -6.63 15.99 7.73
N LYS A 642 -7.05 17.06 7.05
CA LYS A 642 -7.15 18.41 7.63
C LYS A 642 -8.14 18.43 8.81
N SER A 643 -9.33 17.88 8.62
CA SER A 643 -10.36 17.79 9.67
C SER A 643 -9.87 17.04 10.92
N SER A 644 -9.05 16.00 10.76
CA SER A 644 -8.46 15.25 11.88
C SER A 644 -7.57 16.13 12.78
N PHE A 645 -6.73 16.98 12.17
CA PHE A 645 -5.83 17.86 12.92
C PHE A 645 -6.52 19.14 13.40
N LEU A 646 -7.45 19.70 12.61
CA LEU A 646 -8.30 20.82 13.02
C LEU A 646 -9.21 20.42 14.19
N ARG A 647 -9.70 19.18 14.21
CA ARG A 647 -10.40 18.61 15.37
C ARG A 647 -9.52 18.63 16.61
N LEU A 648 -8.29 18.11 16.54
CA LEU A 648 -7.36 18.13 17.67
C LEU A 648 -7.07 19.56 18.14
N TYR A 649 -6.90 20.49 17.21
CA TYR A 649 -6.71 21.91 17.49
C TYR A 649 -7.92 22.50 18.23
N ASN A 650 -9.14 22.20 17.77
CA ASN A 650 -10.39 22.59 18.45
C ASN A 650 -10.52 21.96 19.84
N THR A 651 -10.14 20.69 19.99
CA THR A 651 -10.16 19.99 21.28
C THR A 651 -9.27 20.70 22.28
N ILE A 652 -8.02 21.01 21.93
CA ILE A 652 -7.08 21.67 22.84
C ILE A 652 -7.56 23.10 23.18
N PHE A 653 -8.06 23.84 22.19
CA PHE A 653 -8.68 25.16 22.38
C PHE A 653 -9.86 25.09 23.37
N TYR A 654 -10.78 24.13 23.18
CA TYR A 654 -11.91 23.95 24.09
C TYR A 654 -11.46 23.69 25.53
N TYR A 655 -10.46 22.83 25.73
CA TYR A 655 -9.91 22.57 27.06
C TYR A 655 -9.29 23.84 27.67
N ARG A 656 -8.65 24.69 26.86
CA ARG A 656 -8.13 25.99 27.31
C ARG A 656 -9.25 26.94 27.76
N GLN A 657 -10.35 27.00 27.02
CA GLN A 657 -11.52 27.81 27.41
C GLN A 657 -12.08 27.37 28.76
N ILE A 658 -12.19 26.05 28.99
CA ILE A 658 -12.62 25.52 30.29
C ILE A 658 -11.60 25.84 31.39
N ALA A 659 -10.30 25.76 31.11
CA ALA A 659 -9.26 26.02 32.09
C ALA A 659 -9.18 27.50 32.52
N GLY A 660 -9.43 28.44 31.60
CA GLY A 660 -9.29 29.88 31.86
C GLY A 660 -10.60 30.59 32.18
N ASN A 661 -11.69 30.23 31.50
CA ASN A 661 -12.90 31.05 31.38
C ASN A 661 -14.20 30.26 31.64
N ALA A 662 -14.14 29.08 32.28
CA ALA A 662 -15.31 28.20 32.44
C ALA A 662 -16.56 28.88 33.03
N ASN A 663 -16.38 29.86 33.93
CA ASN A 663 -17.50 30.57 34.56
C ASN A 663 -18.06 31.72 33.72
N ASP A 664 -17.32 32.18 32.71
CA ASP A 664 -17.67 33.32 31.86
C ASP A 664 -18.28 32.88 30.52
N LEU A 665 -18.40 31.58 30.28
CA LEU A 665 -19.03 31.02 29.08
C LEU A 665 -20.55 31.26 29.12
N GLU A 666 -21.05 32.08 28.20
CA GLU A 666 -22.47 32.44 28.10
C GLU A 666 -23.40 31.21 28.04
N ALA A 667 -23.00 30.18 27.30
CA ALA A 667 -23.76 28.92 27.16
C ALA A 667 -24.00 28.21 28.51
N LEU A 668 -23.15 28.46 29.52
CA LEU A 668 -23.23 27.87 30.85
C LEU A 668 -23.97 28.74 31.86
N SER A 669 -24.19 30.03 31.57
CA SER A 669 -24.70 31.03 32.52
C SER A 669 -26.05 30.68 33.17
N LYS A 670 -26.93 30.01 32.42
CA LYS A 670 -28.29 29.63 32.86
C LYS A 670 -28.36 28.37 33.72
N TYR A 671 -27.29 27.58 33.75
CA TYR A 671 -27.26 26.25 34.34
C TYR A 671 -26.84 26.26 35.81
N THR A 672 -27.34 25.28 36.57
CA THR A 672 -26.81 24.95 37.91
C THR A 672 -25.38 24.42 37.81
N ARG A 673 -24.66 24.39 38.93
CA ARG A 673 -23.28 23.88 38.97
C ARG A 673 -23.20 22.44 38.49
N GLU A 674 -24.11 21.56 38.90
CA GLU A 674 -24.12 20.15 38.45
C GLU A 674 -24.33 20.05 36.93
N GLU A 675 -25.29 20.79 36.36
CA GLU A 675 -25.54 20.81 34.91
C GLU A 675 -24.34 21.37 34.13
N LYS A 676 -23.64 22.38 34.66
CA LYS A 676 -22.40 22.89 34.06
C LYS A 676 -21.31 21.82 34.03
N GLU A 677 -21.13 21.10 35.14
CA GLU A 677 -20.17 19.98 35.22
C GLU A 677 -20.52 18.88 34.19
N GLU A 678 -21.80 18.50 34.08
CA GLU A 678 -22.27 17.54 33.07
C GLU A 678 -21.98 17.98 31.63
N ILE A 679 -22.30 19.22 31.27
CA ILE A 679 -22.07 19.78 29.91
C ILE A 679 -20.59 19.78 29.58
N ILE A 680 -19.74 20.23 30.51
CA ILE A 680 -18.29 20.35 30.30
C ILE A 680 -17.68 18.96 30.10
N GLU A 681 -17.99 18.01 30.98
CA GLU A 681 -17.46 16.66 30.95
C GLU A 681 -17.91 15.89 29.70
N PHE A 682 -19.16 16.09 29.29
CA PHE A 682 -19.65 15.58 28.01
C PHE A 682 -18.88 16.17 26.83
N GLY A 683 -18.70 17.49 26.76
CA GLY A 683 -17.92 18.14 25.69
C GLY A 683 -16.46 17.64 25.64
N LYS A 684 -15.85 17.38 26.80
CA LYS A 684 -14.50 16.81 26.93
C LYS A 684 -14.42 15.38 26.39
N GLN A 685 -15.40 14.53 26.72
CA GLN A 685 -15.47 13.16 26.19
C GLN A 685 -15.73 13.17 24.69
N PHE A 686 -16.70 13.97 24.26
CA PHE A 686 -17.14 14.10 22.87
C PHE A 686 -16.00 14.48 21.92
N THR A 687 -15.20 15.48 22.31
CA THR A 687 -14.05 15.93 21.50
C THR A 687 -12.92 14.90 21.43
N ILE A 688 -12.70 14.15 22.52
CA ILE A 688 -11.64 13.13 22.60
C ILE A 688 -12.00 11.85 21.82
N SER A 689 -13.19 11.28 22.03
CA SER A 689 -13.51 9.93 21.55
C SER A 689 -14.62 9.85 20.49
N GLY A 690 -15.38 10.92 20.25
CA GLY A 690 -16.58 10.85 19.40
C GLY A 690 -16.32 10.50 17.93
N HIS A 691 -17.12 9.58 17.38
CA HIS A 691 -17.15 9.26 15.95
C HIS A 691 -18.44 9.76 15.30
N SER A 692 -18.49 9.78 13.96
CA SER A 692 -19.66 10.24 13.20
C SER A 692 -20.97 9.56 13.62
N SER A 693 -20.92 8.28 14.01
CA SER A 693 -22.08 7.56 14.55
C SER A 693 -22.60 8.16 15.85
N ASP A 694 -21.71 8.65 16.71
CA ASP A 694 -22.09 9.24 17.99
C ASP A 694 -22.71 10.63 17.78
N PHE A 695 -22.22 11.40 16.81
CA PHE A 695 -22.87 12.63 16.38
C PHE A 695 -24.29 12.38 15.84
N ALA A 696 -24.48 11.32 15.06
CA ALA A 696 -25.79 10.91 14.58
C ALA A 696 -26.72 10.50 15.73
N ASN A 697 -26.18 9.80 16.73
CA ASN A 697 -26.89 9.40 17.95
C ASN A 697 -27.03 10.51 19.00
N LYS A 698 -26.50 11.72 18.72
CA LYS A 698 -26.47 12.86 19.64
C LYS A 698 -25.75 12.58 20.96
N PHE A 699 -24.84 11.60 20.92
CA PHE A 699 -23.99 11.06 21.97
C PHE A 699 -24.76 10.83 23.30
N TYR A 700 -25.03 9.57 23.59
CA TYR A 700 -25.86 9.20 24.74
C TYR A 700 -25.15 9.48 26.06
N MET A 701 -25.83 10.14 27.01
CA MET A 701 -25.30 10.42 28.34
C MET A 701 -26.38 10.26 29.41
N HIS A 702 -26.09 9.49 30.44
CA HIS A 702 -26.91 9.42 31.64
C HIS A 702 -26.63 10.64 32.52
N ARG A 703 -27.69 11.36 32.88
CA ARG A 703 -27.66 12.62 33.63
C ARG A 703 -28.58 12.56 34.84
N ASN A 704 -28.37 13.45 35.79
CA ASN A 704 -29.26 13.57 36.94
C ASN A 704 -30.57 14.27 36.51
N PRO A 705 -31.75 13.63 36.60
CA PRO A 705 -33.02 14.27 36.25
C PRO A 705 -33.43 15.37 37.25
N HIS A 706 -32.78 15.42 38.41
CA HIS A 706 -33.03 16.38 39.49
C HIS A 706 -31.70 17.00 39.95
N PRO A 707 -31.08 17.86 39.12
CA PRO A 707 -29.78 18.45 39.45
C PRO A 707 -29.86 19.33 40.70
N SER A 708 -28.74 19.44 41.41
CA SER A 708 -28.57 20.28 42.59
C SER A 708 -28.94 21.73 42.29
N PRO A 709 -29.67 22.43 43.18
CA PRO A 709 -29.99 23.84 42.99
C PRO A 709 -28.79 24.78 43.15
N ASP A 710 -27.59 24.25 43.46
CA ASP A 710 -26.36 25.00 43.61
C ASP A 710 -26.01 25.77 42.33
N ARG A 711 -25.78 27.08 42.48
CA ARG A 711 -25.38 27.99 41.39
C ARG A 711 -24.01 28.60 41.62
N SER A 712 -23.24 28.07 42.57
CA SER A 712 -21.89 28.57 42.82
C SER A 712 -21.03 28.47 41.55
N PRO A 713 -20.02 29.34 41.41
CA PRO A 713 -19.03 29.20 40.34
C PRO A 713 -18.37 27.81 40.37
N LEU A 714 -17.99 27.33 39.19
CA LEU A 714 -17.17 26.14 39.02
C LEU A 714 -15.79 26.38 39.63
N LYS A 715 -15.28 25.36 40.32
CA LYS A 715 -13.91 25.33 40.80
C LYS A 715 -13.02 24.72 39.73
N VAL A 716 -12.03 25.48 39.24
CA VAL A 716 -11.06 25.02 38.23
C VAL A 716 -9.67 24.99 38.86
N GLU A 717 -9.04 23.82 38.86
CA GLU A 717 -7.68 23.61 39.36
C GLU A 717 -6.89 22.78 38.35
N ASN A 718 -5.63 23.15 38.09
CA ASN A 718 -4.73 22.45 37.15
C ASN A 718 -5.37 22.18 35.78
N GLY A 719 -6.14 23.13 35.25
CA GLY A 719 -6.81 23.01 33.94
C GLY A 719 -8.03 22.09 33.92
N LYS A 720 -8.47 21.61 35.08
CA LYS A 720 -9.61 20.70 35.24
C LYS A 720 -10.71 21.31 36.12
N VAL A 721 -11.96 21.04 35.76
CA VAL A 721 -13.11 21.32 36.63
C VAL A 721 -13.14 20.29 37.76
N ILE A 722 -13.12 20.75 39.00
CA ILE A 722 -13.25 19.91 40.18
C ILE A 722 -14.74 19.65 40.40
N ASN A 723 -15.18 18.48 39.94
CA ASN A 723 -16.58 18.06 39.97
C ASN A 723 -17.06 17.86 41.41
N GLU A 724 -18.00 18.69 41.83
CA GLU A 724 -18.65 18.58 43.13
C GLU A 724 -19.77 17.55 43.11
N TYR A 725 -20.53 17.49 42.00
CA TYR A 725 -21.71 16.64 41.88
C TYR A 725 -21.56 15.59 40.79
N PHE A 726 -20.94 15.94 39.65
CA PHE A 726 -20.81 15.03 38.52
C PHE A 726 -20.07 13.73 38.90
N GLY A 727 -20.70 12.59 38.63
CA GLY A 727 -20.19 11.26 38.94
C GLY A 727 -20.43 10.77 40.38
N LYS A 728 -21.05 11.59 41.26
CA LYS A 728 -21.36 11.22 42.66
C LYS A 728 -22.82 10.83 42.88
N THR A 729 -23.71 11.20 41.95
CA THR A 729 -25.16 10.93 42.02
C THR A 729 -25.51 9.52 41.51
N LYS A 730 -26.44 8.83 42.19
CA LYS A 730 -27.00 7.53 41.77
C LYS A 730 -28.31 7.73 40.98
N GLY A 731 -28.68 6.78 40.12
CA GLY A 731 -29.97 6.80 39.41
C GLY A 731 -30.00 7.72 38.18
N LEU A 732 -28.86 7.88 37.50
CA LEU A 732 -28.73 8.67 36.28
C LEU A 732 -29.60 8.08 35.15
N VAL A 733 -30.27 8.93 34.37
CA VAL A 733 -31.14 8.54 33.25
C VAL A 733 -30.81 9.32 31.99
N ASP A 734 -31.17 8.80 30.82
CA ASP A 734 -31.18 9.64 29.62
C ASP A 734 -32.39 10.57 29.67
N ILE A 735 -32.17 11.83 29.30
CA ILE A 735 -33.20 12.88 29.30
C ILE A 735 -33.43 13.30 27.84
N PRO A 736 -34.14 12.49 27.03
CA PRO A 736 -34.28 12.71 25.59
C PRO A 736 -35.14 13.93 25.23
N ASN A 737 -35.82 14.53 26.19
CA ASN A 737 -36.63 15.74 25.99
C ASN A 737 -35.83 17.04 26.13
N ASP A 738 -34.66 16.99 26.76
CA ASP A 738 -33.81 18.15 26.95
C ASP A 738 -32.93 18.39 25.71
N LYS A 739 -33.55 19.06 24.74
CA LYS A 739 -32.88 19.45 23.49
C LYS A 739 -31.73 20.44 23.69
N TYR A 740 -31.74 21.20 24.79
CA TYR A 740 -30.80 22.30 24.98
C TYR A 740 -29.42 21.78 25.37
N PHE A 741 -29.34 20.67 26.09
CA PHE A 741 -28.07 20.05 26.45
C PHE A 741 -27.13 19.82 25.26
N TYR A 742 -27.56 19.03 24.26
CA TYR A 742 -26.75 18.78 23.07
C TYR A 742 -26.49 20.06 22.27
N GLN A 743 -27.49 20.94 22.20
CA GLN A 743 -27.34 22.21 21.49
C GLN A 743 -26.22 23.05 22.09
N ASP A 744 -26.26 23.27 23.39
CA ASP A 744 -25.33 24.15 24.09
C ASP A 744 -23.92 23.56 24.15
N VAL A 745 -23.78 22.22 24.24
CA VAL A 745 -22.48 21.55 24.06
C VAL A 745 -21.85 21.91 22.71
N MET A 746 -22.58 21.72 21.61
CA MET A 746 -22.04 21.98 20.28
C MET A 746 -21.75 23.46 20.04
N ARG A 747 -22.59 24.36 20.58
CA ARG A 747 -22.33 25.81 20.54
C ARG A 747 -21.05 26.17 21.28
N MET A 748 -20.86 25.61 22.47
CA MET A 748 -19.65 25.82 23.26
C MET A 748 -18.39 25.28 22.55
N LEU A 749 -18.51 24.14 21.84
CA LEU A 749 -17.39 23.55 21.11
C LEU A 749 -17.02 24.32 19.83
N PHE A 750 -18.00 24.81 19.08
CA PHE A 750 -17.77 25.25 17.69
C PHE A 750 -18.26 26.66 17.38
N GLU A 751 -19.19 27.23 18.15
CA GLU A 751 -19.77 28.56 17.91
C GLU A 751 -19.06 29.66 18.72
N THR A 752 -18.42 29.31 19.84
CA THR A 752 -17.64 30.25 20.66
C THR A 752 -16.44 30.82 19.88
N GLY A 753 -16.26 32.14 19.91
CA GLY A 753 -15.11 32.81 19.29
C GLY A 753 -13.75 32.35 19.85
N LEU A 754 -12.68 32.55 19.09
CA LEU A 754 -11.32 32.25 19.55
C LEU A 754 -10.88 33.28 20.59
N ASP A 755 -10.03 32.88 21.53
CA ASP A 755 -9.30 33.83 22.37
C ASP A 755 -8.17 34.49 21.58
N GLU A 756 -7.72 35.66 22.04
CA GLU A 756 -6.70 36.47 21.38
C GLU A 756 -5.40 35.69 21.07
N ASP A 757 -4.95 34.82 21.98
CA ASP A 757 -3.72 34.05 21.78
C ASP A 757 -3.90 33.00 20.66
N THR A 758 -5.01 32.25 20.70
CA THR A 758 -5.32 31.23 19.69
C THR A 758 -5.54 31.86 18.32
N GLU A 759 -6.25 32.99 18.27
CA GLU A 759 -6.48 33.75 17.07
C GLU A 759 -5.16 34.20 16.44
N ALA A 760 -4.29 34.85 17.22
CA ALA A 760 -2.98 35.30 16.76
C ALA A 760 -2.08 34.16 16.27
N ILE A 761 -2.09 33.00 16.94
CA ILE A 761 -1.33 31.81 16.52
C ILE A 761 -1.88 31.25 15.19
N SER A 762 -3.19 31.14 15.07
CA SER A 762 -3.83 30.61 13.86
C SER A 762 -3.65 31.54 12.66
N ASP A 763 -3.66 32.86 12.88
CA ASP A 763 -3.36 33.89 11.87
C ASP A 763 -1.91 33.83 11.42
N LYS A 764 -0.96 33.73 12.36
CA LYS A 764 0.47 33.62 12.07
C LYS A 764 0.79 32.47 11.10
N HIS A 765 0.09 31.34 11.23
CA HIS A 765 0.29 30.15 10.40
C HIS A 765 -0.69 30.05 9.23
N LEU A 766 -1.52 31.07 9.00
CA LEU A 766 -2.49 31.15 7.90
C LEU A 766 -3.55 30.03 7.91
N ILE A 767 -3.89 29.49 9.09
CA ILE A 767 -4.90 28.42 9.24
C ILE A 767 -6.22 28.91 9.83
N LYS A 768 -6.31 30.19 10.25
CA LYS A 768 -7.51 30.72 10.92
C LYS A 768 -8.78 30.57 10.10
N GLU A 769 -8.75 31.00 8.83
CA GLU A 769 -9.93 30.94 7.96
C GLU A 769 -10.40 29.49 7.80
N GLU A 770 -9.48 28.59 7.47
CA GLU A 770 -9.75 27.16 7.34
C GLU A 770 -10.34 26.57 8.63
N PHE A 771 -9.78 26.94 9.78
CA PHE A 771 -10.24 26.48 11.08
C PHE A 771 -11.64 26.99 11.43
N MET A 772 -11.93 28.27 11.18
CA MET A 772 -13.25 28.84 11.43
C MET A 772 -14.32 28.24 10.50
N ASN A 773 -13.98 28.02 9.23
CA ASN A 773 -14.86 27.34 8.29
C ASN A 773 -15.11 25.88 8.69
N TYR A 774 -14.08 25.17 9.15
CA TYR A 774 -14.24 23.83 9.71
C TYR A 774 -15.27 23.82 10.86
N ARG A 775 -15.13 24.72 11.85
CA ARG A 775 -16.06 24.81 12.98
C ARG A 775 -17.49 25.12 12.52
N LYS A 776 -17.66 26.02 11.55
CA LYS A 776 -18.94 26.34 10.92
C LYS A 776 -19.56 25.11 10.24
N LEU A 777 -18.79 24.38 9.44
CA LEU A 777 -19.26 23.18 8.74
C LEU A 777 -19.70 22.08 9.70
N ILE A 778 -19.01 21.90 10.83
CA ILE A 778 -19.44 20.95 11.87
C ILE A 778 -20.82 21.33 12.41
N LEU A 779 -21.05 22.60 12.73
CA LEU A 779 -22.36 23.07 13.21
C LEU A 779 -23.46 22.88 12.16
N GLU A 780 -23.18 23.19 10.90
CA GLU A 780 -24.15 23.14 9.81
C GLU A 780 -24.46 21.71 9.36
N LYS A 781 -23.42 20.91 9.10
CA LYS A 781 -23.57 19.58 8.50
C LYS A 781 -23.79 18.48 9.52
N ILE A 782 -23.18 18.60 10.71
CA ILE A 782 -23.29 17.59 11.77
C ILE A 782 -24.29 18.04 12.85
N GLY A 783 -24.24 19.31 13.26
CA GLY A 783 -25.20 19.88 14.21
C GLY A 783 -26.65 19.91 13.69
N GLY A 784 -26.85 19.89 12.37
CA GLY A 784 -28.15 19.78 11.70
C GLY A 784 -28.66 18.36 11.48
N GLU A 785 -27.90 17.32 11.87
CA GLU A 785 -28.26 15.93 11.61
C GLU A 785 -29.53 15.50 12.36
N ASN A 786 -30.48 14.86 11.67
CA ASN A 786 -31.73 14.41 12.26
C ASN A 786 -31.56 13.03 12.93
N ASN A 787 -32.00 12.92 14.18
CA ASN A 787 -32.11 11.66 14.90
C ASN A 787 -33.58 11.37 15.19
N PHE A 788 -34.09 10.21 14.77
CA PHE A 788 -35.49 9.85 14.95
C PHE A 788 -35.93 9.79 16.42
N ALA A 789 -35.07 9.27 17.31
CA ALA A 789 -35.35 9.20 18.75
C ALA A 789 -35.20 10.55 19.46
N LYS A 790 -34.39 11.47 18.90
CA LYS A 790 -34.11 12.80 19.46
C LYS A 790 -34.27 13.92 18.41
N PRO A 791 -35.47 14.09 17.80
CA PRO A 791 -35.66 14.93 16.62
C PRO A 791 -35.49 16.43 16.90
N ARG A 792 -35.52 16.85 18.17
CA ARG A 792 -35.32 18.24 18.57
C ARG A 792 -33.86 18.59 18.90
N HIS A 793 -32.94 17.61 18.93
CA HIS A 793 -31.52 17.79 19.25
C HIS A 793 -30.73 18.24 18.00
N ARG A 794 -31.16 19.34 17.41
CA ARG A 794 -30.57 19.95 16.21
C ARG A 794 -30.30 21.42 16.47
N ILE A 795 -29.16 21.93 16.01
CA ILE A 795 -28.72 23.32 16.23
C ILE A 795 -28.91 24.18 14.98
N ARG A 796 -29.01 23.51 13.83
CA ARG A 796 -29.23 24.08 12.51
C ARG A 796 -30.39 23.35 11.83
N PRO A 797 -30.93 23.86 10.72
CA PRO A 797 -31.88 23.14 9.88
C PRO A 797 -31.38 21.74 9.49
N VAL A 798 -32.29 20.86 9.03
CA VAL A 798 -31.91 19.51 8.61
C VAL A 798 -30.79 19.58 7.58
N SER A 799 -29.66 18.93 7.89
CA SER A 799 -28.58 18.80 6.92
C SER A 799 -28.91 17.73 5.89
N ASP A 800 -28.73 18.08 4.62
CA ASP A 800 -28.76 17.21 3.44
C ASP A 800 -27.41 16.52 3.15
N ALA A 801 -26.39 16.75 3.99
CA ALA A 801 -25.07 16.17 3.78
C ALA A 801 -25.09 14.64 3.90
N GLY A 802 -24.44 13.98 2.93
CA GLY A 802 -24.20 12.54 2.95
C GLY A 802 -23.32 12.09 4.12
N SER A 803 -23.45 10.82 4.50
CA SER A 803 -22.69 10.22 5.61
C SER A 803 -21.18 10.28 5.42
N GLU A 804 -20.70 10.21 4.18
CA GLU A 804 -19.29 10.31 3.84
C GLU A 804 -18.71 11.67 4.20
N LEU A 805 -19.35 12.77 3.76
CA LEU A 805 -18.90 14.12 4.11
C LEU A 805 -18.89 14.33 5.64
N LYS A 806 -19.91 13.84 6.34
CA LYS A 806 -19.96 13.91 7.81
C LYS A 806 -18.82 13.13 8.47
N PHE A 807 -18.48 11.95 7.94
CA PHE A 807 -17.34 11.17 8.40
C PHE A 807 -16.02 11.92 8.19
N LEU A 808 -15.82 12.50 7.00
CA LEU A 808 -14.63 13.28 6.67
C LEU A 808 -14.47 14.51 7.56
N LEU A 809 -15.55 15.27 7.78
CA LEU A 809 -15.56 16.43 8.68
C LEU A 809 -15.32 16.03 10.14
N THR A 810 -15.86 14.89 10.60
CA THR A 810 -15.59 14.41 11.96
C THR A 810 -14.11 14.09 12.16
N GLY A 811 -13.42 13.64 11.11
CA GLY A 811 -12.04 13.20 11.16
C GLY A 811 -11.82 12.01 12.11
N ILE A 812 -10.57 11.65 12.35
CA ILE A 812 -10.24 10.64 13.36
C ILE A 812 -10.51 11.18 14.76
N ALA A 813 -10.98 10.32 15.67
CA ALA A 813 -11.06 10.65 17.08
C ALA A 813 -9.65 10.88 17.67
N THR A 814 -9.54 11.80 18.63
CA THR A 814 -8.24 12.18 19.19
C THR A 814 -7.60 10.99 19.92
N ASP A 815 -8.37 10.25 20.72
CA ASP A 815 -7.89 9.04 21.39
C ASP A 815 -7.37 7.97 20.40
N GLU A 816 -8.07 7.77 19.27
CA GLU A 816 -7.71 6.83 18.23
C GLU A 816 -6.45 7.26 17.47
N LEU A 817 -6.29 8.55 17.22
CA LEU A 817 -5.07 9.12 16.63
C LEU A 817 -3.84 8.80 17.49
N PHE A 818 -3.92 9.10 18.80
CA PHE A 818 -2.83 8.83 19.74
C PHE A 818 -2.63 7.35 20.00
N PHE A 819 -3.70 6.55 19.97
CA PHE A 819 -3.62 5.09 20.05
C PHE A 819 -2.80 4.51 18.89
N LYS A 820 -3.12 4.89 17.64
CA LYS A 820 -2.40 4.44 16.44
C LYS A 820 -0.94 4.92 16.47
N ALA A 821 -0.70 6.19 16.82
CA ALA A 821 0.65 6.73 16.96
C ALA A 821 1.47 5.99 18.03
N GLY A 822 0.88 5.74 19.20
CA GLY A 822 1.51 5.01 20.30
C GLY A 822 1.81 3.55 19.94
N GLN A 823 0.91 2.89 19.19
CA GLN A 823 1.12 1.54 18.69
C GLN A 823 2.32 1.44 17.75
N GLN A 824 2.42 2.38 16.80
CA GLN A 824 3.57 2.46 15.91
C GLN A 824 4.88 2.69 16.68
N ALA A 825 4.90 3.67 17.60
CA ALA A 825 6.07 3.99 18.40
C ALA A 825 6.54 2.82 19.29
N TYR A 826 5.61 2.08 19.91
CA TYR A 826 5.97 0.90 20.69
C TYR A 826 6.53 -0.22 19.82
N ASN A 827 5.92 -0.49 18.66
CA ASN A 827 6.36 -1.57 17.78
C ASN A 827 7.81 -1.34 17.34
N THR A 828 8.15 -0.13 16.89
CA THR A 828 9.54 0.25 16.56
C THR A 828 10.48 0.05 17.76
N ASN A 829 10.05 0.46 18.96
CA ASN A 829 10.87 0.32 20.17
C ASN A 829 11.04 -1.11 20.66
N LYS A 830 10.03 -1.98 20.50
CA LYS A 830 10.10 -3.39 20.86
C LYS A 830 11.07 -4.13 19.95
N TRP A 831 11.02 -3.84 18.66
CA TRP A 831 11.99 -4.35 17.68
C TRP A 831 13.42 -3.89 18.00
N LEU A 832 13.62 -2.59 18.25
CA LEU A 832 14.91 -2.05 18.67
C LEU A 832 15.43 -2.69 19.96
N LYS A 833 14.57 -2.88 20.98
CA LYS A 833 14.96 -3.52 22.24
C LYS A 833 15.31 -4.99 22.04
N LEU A 834 14.50 -5.74 21.30
CA LEU A 834 14.74 -7.17 21.07
C LEU A 834 16.07 -7.39 20.34
N PHE A 835 16.24 -6.75 19.19
CA PHE A 835 17.46 -6.87 18.39
C PHE A 835 18.67 -6.23 19.08
N GLY A 836 18.51 -5.08 19.73
CA GLY A 836 19.57 -4.48 20.53
C GLY A 836 20.03 -5.38 21.69
N THR A 837 19.09 -6.03 22.38
CA THR A 837 19.41 -6.97 23.49
C THR A 837 20.14 -8.20 22.97
N ILE A 838 19.64 -8.81 21.90
CA ILE A 838 20.29 -9.98 21.27
C ILE A 838 21.70 -9.58 20.80
N GLY A 839 21.83 -8.44 20.12
CA GLY A 839 23.11 -7.93 19.65
C GLY A 839 24.11 -7.68 20.79
N ALA A 840 23.68 -7.05 21.87
CA ALA A 840 24.50 -6.80 23.06
C ALA A 840 24.90 -8.09 23.78
N ALA A 841 23.99 -9.04 23.93
CA ALA A 841 24.28 -10.34 24.54
C ALA A 841 25.27 -11.14 23.68
N THR A 842 25.07 -11.20 22.36
CA THR A 842 25.99 -11.85 21.43
C THR A 842 27.36 -11.17 21.47
N LEU A 843 27.43 -9.84 21.49
CA LEU A 843 28.68 -9.10 21.66
C LEU A 843 29.38 -9.47 22.98
N GLY A 844 28.65 -9.47 24.10
CA GLY A 844 29.18 -9.81 25.42
C GLY A 844 29.75 -11.23 25.47
N VAL A 845 29.01 -12.22 24.99
CA VAL A 845 29.48 -13.62 24.91
C VAL A 845 30.69 -13.75 23.99
N THR A 846 30.71 -13.04 22.87
CA THR A 846 31.82 -13.04 21.92
C THR A 846 33.08 -12.48 22.56
N VAL A 847 33.00 -11.34 23.24
CA VAL A 847 34.15 -10.73 23.92
C VAL A 847 34.62 -11.59 25.10
N LEU A 848 33.69 -12.14 25.90
CA LEU A 848 34.02 -13.03 27.02
C LEU A 848 34.75 -14.30 26.56
N ALA A 849 34.33 -14.90 25.46
CA ALA A 849 34.98 -16.08 24.90
C ALA A 849 36.47 -15.85 24.61
N GLN A 850 36.84 -14.61 24.24
CA GLN A 850 38.24 -14.28 23.93
C GLN A 850 39.18 -14.36 25.13
N PHE A 851 38.69 -14.17 26.36
CA PHE A 851 39.51 -14.33 27.57
C PHE A 851 39.95 -15.78 27.82
N PHE A 852 39.30 -16.74 27.16
CA PHE A 852 39.65 -18.16 27.26
C PHE A 852 40.57 -18.65 26.13
N PHE A 853 40.93 -17.77 25.19
CA PHE A 853 41.76 -18.11 24.04
C PHE A 853 43.24 -18.14 24.38
N GLY A 854 44.01 -18.98 23.66
CA GLY A 854 45.46 -19.09 23.82
C GLY A 854 45.94 -19.88 25.04
N LYS A 855 45.07 -20.53 25.82
CA LYS A 855 45.50 -21.45 26.90
C LYS A 855 46.25 -22.66 26.30
N MET A 856 47.47 -22.91 26.75
CA MET A 856 48.28 -24.09 26.42
C MET A 856 48.21 -25.09 27.58
N LYS A 857 48.30 -26.40 27.30
CA LYS A 857 48.53 -27.39 28.37
C LYS A 857 49.87 -27.06 29.03
N SER A 858 49.94 -27.08 30.37
CA SER A 858 51.25 -26.99 31.03
C SER A 858 52.10 -28.16 30.55
N ASN A 859 53.36 -27.92 30.24
CA ASN A 859 54.29 -29.00 29.97
C ASN A 859 54.29 -29.93 31.18
N GLU A 860 53.80 -31.16 31.04
CA GLU A 860 54.09 -32.22 31.99
C GLU A 860 55.62 -32.33 32.04
N GLN A 861 56.20 -32.04 33.20
CA GLN A 861 57.60 -32.33 33.46
C GLN A 861 57.80 -33.81 33.16
N LYS A 862 58.50 -34.12 32.06
CA LYS A 862 59.06 -35.46 31.85
C LYS A 862 59.99 -35.72 33.04
N GLY A 863 59.55 -36.62 33.91
CA GLY A 863 60.30 -37.02 35.09
C GLY A 863 61.70 -37.48 34.71
N SER A 864 62.68 -36.97 35.46
CA SER A 864 64.01 -37.57 35.56
C SER A 864 63.84 -39.02 36.01
N GLN A 865 64.31 -39.96 35.18
CA GLN A 865 64.79 -41.25 35.64
C GLN A 865 66.27 -41.33 35.30
N LYS A 866 67.07 -41.16 36.37
CA LYS A 866 68.51 -41.38 36.56
C LYS A 866 69.48 -40.51 35.74
#